data_AF-A0A0K8QMW6-F1
#
_entry.id   AF-A0A0K8QMW6-F1
#
_cell.length_a   1.000
_cell.length_b   1.000
_cell.length_c   1.000
_cell.angle_alpha   90.00
_cell.angle_beta   90.00
_cell.angle_gamma   90.00
#
_symmetry.space_group_name_H-M   'P 1'
#
loop_
_entity.id
_entity.type
_entity.pdbx_description
1 polymer ?
#
loop_
_entity_poly.entity_id
_entity_poly.type
_entity_poly.pdbx_seq_one_letter_code
_entity_poly.pdbx_strand_id
1 'polypeptide(L)'
;MSNTRYRPRRHTLPSCLAALALTLLAGAPLHAQVDTRPVEGIADRTPRLAAFVHARLVIKPGEVVDDGTLVVRDGVIVAAGRGVKIPDGAARIDLGGKTVFAGFIDPLSAYAQPVPPETPAAGGGRRGASPAMPQPQPGAAYWNARVHPQEDVAASVKPDAKAAEKLRALGFTDALSVPQRGVFRGQSALYALSDAANGNDALIRARVAQHLAFETSGWGSAEYPGSLMGAIALIRQALYDARWQQQRLAWQAKRAEAERTAPNDALAALAPLLAGRQPAIFATRDELDYGRALAIAREFGLKPVLAGNGHEYRMAPKLAAAGVPVIVPLDFPEAPAVEDPDAALDVSLAELEHWRWAPYNARVLAEAGVPFAFTAAGLKKPEEEFWKRVRKTVADGLDPDAALAALTTQPAAMLGVADELGTLQPGRLAHFVVADADLLYRDDARIYETWIDGRRYRLADPAAPDPRGGWTLAWSGGNGPASMEVSGKDAALTAKAGGESFPLTQSDDGRLLLYVPGKLLGSARERVVVVAQLDGGAFDGRAELEDGRRLRVHGTLTQPAPRALAAAPAKPPLPGELRFPAGAYGRRGLPPQPAALVVRHATIWTQGPLGVLEDADLLVEKGKVAAVGRNLKAPSGAVEIDGSGKHVSPGIIDAHSHIAVSGGVNEATHAVTSEVRIGDVLDPTDIIIYRQLAGGTTTAMVLHGSANPIGGQSQIVKLRWGADADGLKFKRAPETIKFALGENVKQSNWGDNFTTRYPQTRMGVEQIDLDSLLAAQAYGAALNAGHAADGGPLRRDLRLEALWEVLQGKRLVQIHSYRQDEILGFIRIAQQFHIVPTFQHVLEGYKVADAIARLGAGASTFSDWWAYKFEVRDAIPYNGALMTRQGVTVSFNSDDDEMGRRLNTEAAKSVKYGGLSDTEALALVTINPARQLHIDKYVGSLEPGKDADFVIWNAPPLSTLAVPQQTWVDGRKYFDRADDLAERANVERERAALIAAALPERVKALAQDGDKKDKAGAAAPQPREEDLLRRYAARRPIYHDDEPVNGCTDAESH
;
A
#
# COMPACT_ATOMS: atom_id res chain seq x y z
N MET A 1 12.41 32.19 -63.24
CA MET A 1 13.63 32.44 -64.03
C MET A 1 14.82 31.82 -63.30
N SER A 2 15.58 30.95 -63.99
CA SER A 2 16.93 30.37 -63.70
C SER A 2 17.23 29.98 -62.24
N ASN A 3 17.29 28.70 -61.84
CA ASN A 3 18.12 27.56 -62.26
C ASN A 3 19.64 27.79 -62.09
N THR A 4 20.28 27.15 -61.09
CA THR A 4 21.41 26.22 -61.32
C THR A 4 21.82 25.44 -60.06
N ARG A 5 21.85 24.11 -60.21
CA ARG A 5 22.53 23.11 -59.37
C ARG A 5 24.00 23.01 -59.82
N TYR A 6 24.95 22.69 -58.92
CA TYR A 6 25.88 21.55 -59.12
C TYR A 6 26.80 21.29 -57.90
N ARG A 7 26.76 20.05 -57.41
CA ARG A 7 27.85 19.28 -56.75
C ARG A 7 28.38 18.31 -57.82
N PRO A 8 29.64 17.81 -57.82
CA PRO A 8 29.88 16.52 -57.13
C PRO A 8 31.34 16.08 -56.79
N ARG A 9 31.40 14.97 -56.01
CA ARG A 9 32.39 13.85 -55.91
C ARG A 9 33.76 14.11 -55.22
N ARG A 10 34.10 13.45 -54.08
CA ARG A 10 34.38 12.02 -53.73
C ARG A 10 35.77 11.53 -54.19
N HIS A 11 36.62 11.09 -53.23
CA HIS A 11 37.52 9.91 -53.21
C HIS A 11 38.34 9.92 -51.88
N THR A 12 38.05 9.04 -50.91
CA THR A 12 38.69 7.75 -50.51
C THR A 12 39.95 7.84 -49.62
N LEU A 13 39.82 7.19 -48.44
CA LEU A 13 40.74 6.82 -47.32
C LEU A 13 42.18 6.39 -47.68
N PRO A 14 43.20 6.43 -46.75
CA PRO A 14 43.23 5.54 -45.57
C PRO A 14 43.93 6.03 -44.26
N SER A 15 43.73 5.19 -43.25
CA SER A 15 44.20 5.14 -41.86
C SER A 15 45.71 5.28 -41.64
N CYS A 16 46.13 5.98 -40.57
CA CYS A 16 46.97 5.45 -39.46
C CYS A 16 47.58 6.56 -38.57
N LEU A 17 47.34 6.40 -37.25
CA LEU A 17 48.24 6.61 -36.11
C LEU A 17 48.73 8.02 -35.69
N ALA A 18 48.28 8.36 -34.48
CA ALA A 18 49.07 8.80 -33.31
C ALA A 18 49.21 10.30 -33.01
N ALA A 19 48.71 10.63 -31.81
CA ALA A 19 49.22 11.60 -30.84
C ALA A 19 49.13 13.09 -31.16
N LEU A 20 48.08 13.75 -30.65
CA LEU A 20 48.20 14.70 -29.53
C LEU A 20 46.80 15.19 -29.12
N ALA A 21 46.27 14.67 -28.02
CA ALA A 21 45.15 15.28 -27.33
C ALA A 21 45.73 16.36 -26.40
N LEU A 22 45.55 17.63 -26.76
CA LEU A 22 45.73 18.74 -25.80
C LEU A 22 44.36 19.10 -25.23
N THR A 23 44.19 18.70 -23.98
CA THR A 23 43.11 19.05 -23.08
C THR A 23 43.10 20.54 -22.77
N LEU A 24 42.04 21.24 -23.19
CA LEU A 24 41.64 22.54 -22.65
C LEU A 24 40.14 22.49 -22.35
N LEU A 25 39.78 21.76 -21.29
CA LEU A 25 38.52 21.96 -20.58
C LEU A 25 38.81 22.93 -19.43
N ALA A 26 38.69 24.23 -19.70
CA ALA A 26 38.51 25.22 -18.66
C ALA A 26 37.08 25.07 -18.11
N GLY A 27 36.87 24.10 -17.24
CA GLY A 27 35.64 23.99 -16.46
C GLY A 27 35.62 25.09 -15.40
N ALA A 28 34.56 25.89 -15.36
CA ALA A 28 34.30 26.79 -14.24
C ALA A 28 34.31 25.98 -12.91
N PRO A 29 34.80 26.53 -11.79
CA PRO A 29 34.72 25.85 -10.51
C PRO A 29 33.25 25.68 -10.13
N LEU A 30 32.75 24.44 -10.15
CA LEU A 30 31.47 24.09 -9.55
C LEU A 30 31.67 24.07 -8.03
N HIS A 31 30.94 24.94 -7.33
CA HIS A 31 30.82 24.91 -5.87
C HIS A 31 29.54 24.16 -5.49
N ALA A 32 29.58 23.40 -4.40
CA ALA A 32 28.39 22.68 -3.91
C ALA A 32 27.23 23.63 -3.55
N GLN A 33 27.55 24.82 -3.01
CA GLN A 33 26.57 25.88 -2.79
C GLN A 33 27.22 27.26 -2.81
N VAL A 34 26.57 28.23 -3.47
CA VAL A 34 26.97 29.65 -3.46
C VAL A 34 25.84 30.44 -2.82
N ASP A 35 26.17 31.21 -1.79
CA ASP A 35 25.21 32.01 -1.05
C ASP A 35 25.07 33.40 -1.67
N THR A 36 23.83 33.91 -1.72
CA THR A 36 23.52 35.27 -2.15
C THR A 36 23.55 36.28 -1.01
N ARG A 37 23.65 35.83 0.24
CA ARG A 37 23.80 36.72 1.41
C ARG A 37 25.11 37.51 1.29
N PRO A 38 25.10 38.82 1.63
CA PRO A 38 26.33 39.57 1.72
C PRO A 38 27.22 38.96 2.82
N VAL A 39 28.51 38.80 2.54
CA VAL A 39 29.47 38.36 3.55
C VAL A 39 29.65 39.49 4.56
N GLU A 40 29.13 39.31 5.77
CA GLU A 40 29.41 40.19 6.90
C GLU A 40 30.68 39.71 7.61
N GLY A 41 31.81 40.40 7.38
CA GLY A 41 33.13 40.05 7.93
C GLY A 41 34.15 39.63 6.88
N ILE A 42 35.12 38.78 7.27
CA ILE A 42 36.16 38.28 6.36
C ILE A 42 35.56 37.17 5.49
N ALA A 43 35.59 37.34 4.17
CA ALA A 43 35.20 36.30 3.23
C ALA A 43 36.18 35.13 3.29
N ASP A 44 35.75 34.00 3.85
CA ASP A 44 36.48 32.75 3.77
C ASP A 44 36.29 32.13 2.37
N ARG A 45 37.34 32.22 1.56
CA ARG A 45 37.43 31.58 0.24
C ARG A 45 38.54 30.55 0.20
N THR A 46 38.87 29.95 1.34
CA THR A 46 39.89 28.90 1.40
C THR A 46 39.42 27.72 0.56
N PRO A 47 40.12 27.35 -0.53
CA PRO A 47 39.71 26.24 -1.38
C PRO A 47 39.65 24.95 -0.55
N ARG A 48 38.48 24.31 -0.51
CA ARG A 48 38.28 23.04 0.22
C ARG A 48 38.66 21.89 -0.71
N LEU A 49 39.96 21.65 -0.84
CA LEU A 49 40.52 20.62 -1.70
C LEU A 49 41.05 19.46 -0.86
N ALA A 50 40.46 18.28 -1.01
CA ALA A 50 40.87 17.06 -0.31
C ALA A 50 41.00 15.87 -1.27
N ALA A 51 41.94 14.98 -0.98
CA ALA A 51 42.12 13.72 -1.67
C ALA A 51 42.11 12.57 -0.66
N PHE A 52 41.14 11.67 -0.82
CA PHE A 52 40.98 10.45 -0.03
C PHE A 52 41.67 9.32 -0.76
N VAL A 53 42.72 8.77 -0.17
CA VAL A 53 43.62 7.80 -0.83
C VAL A 53 43.55 6.43 -0.16
N HIS A 54 43.96 5.39 -0.89
CA HIS A 54 44.02 4.00 -0.42
C HIS A 54 42.68 3.38 0.02
N ALA A 55 41.56 4.02 -0.31
CA ALA A 55 40.22 3.52 -0.03
C ALA A 55 39.80 2.46 -1.04
N ARG A 56 38.91 1.56 -0.62
CA ARG A 56 38.05 0.83 -1.54
C ARG A 56 36.87 1.72 -1.93
N LEU A 57 36.76 2.13 -3.20
CA LEU A 57 35.70 3.02 -3.66
C LEU A 57 34.58 2.20 -4.31
N VAL A 58 33.35 2.33 -3.82
CA VAL A 58 32.15 1.84 -4.52
C VAL A 58 31.62 2.99 -5.38
N ILE A 59 32.03 3.04 -6.64
CA ILE A 59 31.70 4.14 -7.56
C ILE A 59 30.18 4.21 -7.77
N LYS A 60 29.59 3.04 -7.97
CA LYS A 60 28.15 2.76 -7.99
C LYS A 60 27.96 1.26 -7.69
N PRO A 61 26.74 0.79 -7.39
CA PRO A 61 26.50 -0.64 -7.21
C PRO A 61 27.05 -1.48 -8.37
N GLY A 62 27.78 -2.56 -8.06
CA GLY A 62 28.47 -3.41 -9.03
C GLY A 62 29.80 -2.87 -9.60
N GLU A 63 30.20 -1.63 -9.30
CA GLU A 63 31.46 -1.04 -9.79
C GLU A 63 32.35 -0.59 -8.63
N VAL A 64 33.43 -1.34 -8.39
CA VAL A 64 34.33 -1.16 -7.26
C VAL A 64 35.76 -0.91 -7.74
N VAL A 65 36.45 0.01 -7.07
CA VAL A 65 37.87 0.31 -7.29
C VAL A 65 38.63 0.12 -5.98
N ASP A 66 39.44 -0.92 -5.89
CA ASP A 66 40.35 -1.12 -4.76
C ASP A 66 41.60 -0.25 -4.88
N ASP A 67 42.09 0.24 -3.74
CA ASP A 67 43.22 1.19 -3.67
C ASP A 67 42.97 2.43 -4.57
N GLY A 68 41.76 2.96 -4.45
CA GLY A 68 41.27 4.11 -5.20
C GLY A 68 41.60 5.44 -4.52
N THR A 69 41.57 6.50 -5.32
CA THR A 69 41.66 7.87 -4.85
C THR A 69 40.41 8.65 -5.27
N LEU A 70 39.75 9.29 -4.30
CA LEU A 70 38.62 10.20 -4.49
C LEU A 70 39.10 11.62 -4.23
N VAL A 71 38.90 12.54 -5.17
CA VAL A 71 39.29 13.94 -5.04
C VAL A 71 38.03 14.80 -4.99
N VAL A 72 37.95 15.64 -3.97
CA VAL A 72 36.84 16.57 -3.72
C VAL A 72 37.38 17.99 -3.74
N ARG A 73 36.67 18.89 -4.42
CA ARG A 73 36.94 20.32 -4.43
C ARG A 73 35.65 21.08 -4.16
N ASP A 74 35.66 21.91 -3.12
CA ASP A 74 34.56 22.81 -2.76
C ASP A 74 33.19 22.13 -2.67
N GLY A 75 33.20 20.88 -2.18
CA GLY A 75 32.02 20.05 -1.99
C GLY A 75 31.55 19.29 -3.22
N VAL A 76 32.33 19.27 -4.30
CA VAL A 76 32.03 18.51 -5.53
C VAL A 76 33.11 17.46 -5.78
N ILE A 77 32.71 16.28 -6.24
CA ILE A 77 33.63 15.22 -6.66
C ILE A 77 34.25 15.62 -8.01
N VAL A 78 35.59 15.69 -8.08
CA VAL A 78 36.30 16.07 -9.33
C VAL A 78 36.95 14.88 -10.01
N ALA A 79 37.32 13.84 -9.27
CA ALA A 79 37.89 12.61 -9.80
C ALA A 79 37.72 11.46 -8.81
N ALA A 80 37.48 10.25 -9.32
CA ALA A 80 37.43 9.02 -8.53
C ALA A 80 37.98 7.86 -9.36
N GLY A 81 38.87 7.04 -8.78
CA GLY A 81 39.41 5.87 -9.48
C GLY A 81 40.81 5.49 -9.03
N ARG A 82 41.39 4.47 -9.67
CA ARG A 82 42.76 4.02 -9.40
C ARG A 82 43.76 4.94 -10.11
N GLY A 83 44.82 5.33 -9.40
CA GLY A 83 45.90 6.15 -9.98
C GLY A 83 45.48 7.59 -10.31
N VAL A 84 44.40 8.11 -9.72
CA VAL A 84 44.00 9.51 -9.88
C VAL A 84 45.11 10.42 -9.36
N LYS A 85 45.54 11.38 -10.18
CA LYS A 85 46.56 12.36 -9.78
C LYS A 85 46.00 13.26 -8.70
N ILE A 86 46.63 13.25 -7.52
CA ILE A 86 46.30 14.15 -6.42
C ILE A 86 46.73 15.57 -6.79
N PRO A 87 45.82 16.55 -6.84
CA PRO A 87 46.20 17.93 -7.15
C PRO A 87 47.07 18.55 -6.05
N ASP A 88 47.97 19.46 -6.44
CA ASP A 88 48.83 20.16 -5.49
C ASP A 88 48.00 21.00 -4.50
N GLY A 89 48.40 20.98 -3.23
CA GLY A 89 47.68 21.66 -2.14
C GLY A 89 46.44 20.92 -1.61
N ALA A 90 46.11 19.73 -2.13
CA ALA A 90 45.02 18.91 -1.58
C ALA A 90 45.40 18.34 -0.20
N ALA A 91 44.50 18.49 0.78
CA ALA A 91 44.60 17.76 2.04
C ALA A 91 44.48 16.26 1.77
N ARG A 92 45.51 15.49 2.12
CA ARG A 92 45.54 14.04 1.90
C ARG A 92 44.97 13.33 3.12
N ILE A 93 43.95 12.50 2.90
CA ILE A 93 43.29 11.70 3.93
C ILE A 93 43.44 10.24 3.54
N ASP A 94 44.25 9.51 4.30
CA ASP A 94 44.42 8.07 4.07
C ASP A 94 43.23 7.30 4.66
N LEU A 95 42.58 6.52 3.81
CA LEU A 95 41.45 5.66 4.15
C LEU A 95 41.77 4.18 3.90
N GLY A 96 43.05 3.80 3.98
CA GLY A 96 43.52 2.43 3.92
C GLY A 96 42.68 1.48 4.80
N GLY A 97 42.22 0.38 4.18
CA GLY A 97 41.37 -0.61 4.85
C GLY A 97 39.92 -0.18 5.09
N LYS A 98 39.49 1.00 4.62
CA LYS A 98 38.11 1.49 4.66
C LYS A 98 37.47 1.47 3.28
N THR A 99 36.14 1.52 3.25
CA THR A 99 35.35 1.63 2.02
C THR A 99 34.62 2.97 1.98
N VAL A 100 34.62 3.61 0.82
CA VAL A 100 33.84 4.82 0.54
C VAL A 100 32.65 4.44 -0.34
N PHE A 101 31.45 4.73 0.15
CA PHE A 101 30.19 4.60 -0.58
C PHE A 101 29.66 5.99 -0.93
N ALA A 102 28.89 6.12 -2.02
CA ALA A 102 28.07 7.30 -2.22
C ALA A 102 27.12 7.51 -1.02
N GLY A 103 26.81 8.75 -0.72
CA GLY A 103 25.92 9.14 0.38
C GLY A 103 24.55 8.48 0.26
N PHE A 104 24.03 7.94 1.36
CA PHE A 104 22.71 7.32 1.34
C PHE A 104 21.61 8.39 1.36
N ILE A 105 20.51 8.11 0.65
CA ILE A 105 19.38 9.04 0.49
C ILE A 105 18.14 8.39 1.08
N ASP A 106 17.52 9.02 2.08
CA ASP A 106 16.21 8.58 2.57
C ASP A 106 15.10 9.27 1.74
N PRO A 107 14.37 8.53 0.88
CA PRO A 107 13.36 9.12 0.00
C PRO A 107 12.03 9.42 0.72
N LEU A 108 11.89 9.11 2.01
CA LEU A 108 10.67 9.33 2.78
C LEU A 108 11.00 9.61 4.25
N SER A 109 11.09 10.88 4.64
CA SER A 109 11.47 11.27 6.01
C SER A 109 10.58 12.36 6.59
N ALA A 110 10.34 12.28 7.89
CA ALA A 110 9.76 13.38 8.67
C ALA A 110 10.84 14.39 9.14
N TYR A 111 12.05 14.35 8.56
CA TYR A 111 13.16 15.23 8.93
C TYR A 111 12.71 16.70 9.02
N ALA A 112 12.93 17.30 10.19
CA ALA A 112 12.65 18.70 10.48
C ALA A 112 11.20 19.17 10.21
N GLN A 113 10.26 18.21 10.16
CA GLN A 113 8.83 18.49 10.19
C GLN A 113 8.36 18.64 11.64
N PRO A 114 7.37 19.52 11.91
CA PRO A 114 6.72 19.52 13.21
C PRO A 114 6.10 18.14 13.46
N VAL A 115 6.31 17.60 14.65
CA VAL A 115 5.60 16.39 15.08
C VAL A 115 4.11 16.69 14.99
N PRO A 116 3.33 15.95 14.17
CA PRO A 116 1.91 16.16 14.12
C PRO A 116 1.35 16.00 15.54
N PRO A 117 0.53 16.93 16.07
CA PRO A 117 -0.11 16.70 17.36
C PRO A 117 -0.81 15.36 17.29
N GLU A 118 -0.65 14.48 18.28
CA GLU A 118 -1.23 13.13 18.27
C GLU A 118 -2.64 13.23 17.71
N THR A 119 -2.85 12.65 16.52
CA THR A 119 -4.19 12.49 15.99
C THR A 119 -4.87 11.71 17.09
N PRO A 120 -5.91 12.24 17.75
CA PRO A 120 -6.59 11.45 18.73
C PRO A 120 -6.98 10.18 18.01
N ALA A 121 -6.66 9.02 18.59
CA ALA A 121 -7.10 7.74 18.09
C ALA A 121 -8.56 7.89 17.62
N ALA A 122 -8.96 7.19 16.56
CA ALA A 122 -10.32 7.23 16.03
C ALA A 122 -11.45 6.98 17.08
N GLY A 123 -11.12 6.77 18.36
CA GLY A 123 -12.02 6.77 19.51
C GLY A 123 -12.04 8.00 20.44
N GLY A 124 -11.28 9.10 20.25
CA GLY A 124 -11.15 10.13 21.31
C GLY A 124 -11.12 11.59 20.87
N GLY A 125 -12.26 12.24 20.58
CA GLY A 125 -12.32 13.72 20.69
C GLY A 125 -13.20 14.50 19.73
N ARG A 126 -13.88 13.86 18.77
CA ARG A 126 -15.00 14.47 18.01
C ARG A 126 -16.15 13.49 17.71
N ARG A 127 -16.37 12.49 18.58
CA ARG A 127 -17.68 11.81 18.62
C ARG A 127 -18.69 12.83 19.12
N GLY A 128 -19.34 13.54 18.19
CA GLY A 128 -20.40 14.50 18.49
C GLY A 128 -20.38 15.83 17.75
N ALA A 129 -19.51 16.03 16.75
CA ALA A 129 -19.65 17.20 15.88
C ALA A 129 -20.78 16.95 14.87
N SER A 130 -21.78 17.82 14.84
CA SER A 130 -22.83 17.72 13.82
C SER A 130 -22.25 17.90 12.42
N PRO A 131 -22.74 17.14 11.41
CA PRO A 131 -22.39 17.40 10.03
C PRO A 131 -22.66 18.87 9.70
N ALA A 132 -21.61 19.60 9.32
CA ALA A 132 -21.66 21.03 9.07
C ALA A 132 -21.08 21.31 7.68
N MET A 133 -21.65 22.29 6.99
CA MET A 133 -21.10 22.76 5.71
C MET A 133 -19.65 23.20 5.92
N PRO A 134 -18.72 22.83 5.01
CA PRO A 134 -17.33 23.28 5.08
C PRO A 134 -17.29 24.81 5.19
N GLN A 135 -16.60 25.32 6.20
CA GLN A 135 -16.37 26.76 6.31
C GLN A 135 -15.32 27.18 5.27
N PRO A 136 -15.46 28.36 4.64
CA PRO A 136 -14.45 28.87 3.73
C PRO A 136 -13.07 28.88 4.39
N GLN A 137 -12.09 28.30 3.71
CA GLN A 137 -10.71 28.30 4.21
C GLN A 137 -10.08 29.69 4.07
N PRO A 138 -9.20 30.09 5.01
CA PRO A 138 -8.41 31.31 4.86
C PRO A 138 -7.51 31.26 3.60
N GLY A 139 -7.39 32.39 2.89
CA GLY A 139 -6.51 32.51 1.72
C GLY A 139 -7.07 31.94 0.42
N ALA A 140 -6.23 31.84 -0.62
CA ALA A 140 -6.60 31.30 -1.94
C ALA A 140 -6.55 29.76 -1.96
N ALA A 141 -7.09 29.12 -0.92
CA ALA A 141 -7.08 27.68 -0.72
C ALA A 141 -8.13 26.96 -1.56
N TYR A 142 -8.01 25.63 -1.66
CA TYR A 142 -9.10 24.81 -2.18
C TYR A 142 -10.30 24.81 -1.22
N TRP A 143 -11.50 24.48 -1.68
CA TRP A 143 -12.68 24.49 -0.80
C TRP A 143 -12.62 23.44 0.32
N ASN A 144 -11.85 22.36 0.11
CA ASN A 144 -11.70 21.25 1.05
C ASN A 144 -10.37 21.33 1.82
N ALA A 145 -10.43 21.26 3.14
CA ALA A 145 -9.28 21.41 4.05
C ALA A 145 -8.22 20.31 3.95
N ARG A 146 -8.54 19.18 3.33
CA ARG A 146 -7.60 18.07 3.09
C ARG A 146 -6.88 18.17 1.75
N VAL A 147 -7.16 19.22 0.96
CA VAL A 147 -6.48 19.47 -0.32
C VAL A 147 -5.62 20.72 -0.18
N HIS A 148 -4.34 20.51 0.16
CA HIS A 148 -3.38 21.59 0.33
C HIS A 148 -2.06 21.35 -0.43
N PRO A 149 -2.13 21.10 -1.75
CA PRO A 149 -0.96 20.86 -2.61
C PRO A 149 0.00 22.06 -2.70
N GLN A 150 -0.42 23.25 -2.27
CA GLN A 150 0.42 24.46 -2.20
C GLN A 150 1.37 24.50 -1.00
N GLU A 151 1.17 23.65 0.00
CA GLU A 151 2.05 23.60 1.16
C GLU A 151 3.44 23.15 0.73
N ASP A 152 4.41 24.06 0.83
CA ASP A 152 5.79 23.83 0.41
C ASP A 152 6.65 23.61 1.65
N VAL A 153 7.14 22.39 1.82
CA VAL A 153 8.04 22.01 2.90
C VAL A 153 9.27 22.93 2.95
N ALA A 154 9.78 23.39 1.80
CA ALA A 154 10.94 24.27 1.74
C ALA A 154 10.71 25.63 2.41
N ALA A 155 9.45 26.07 2.54
CA ALA A 155 9.10 27.36 3.10
C ALA A 155 8.96 27.35 4.64
N SER A 156 8.77 26.17 5.26
CA SER A 156 8.40 26.05 6.67
C SER A 156 9.42 25.28 7.52
N VAL A 157 10.26 24.45 6.91
CA VAL A 157 11.21 23.59 7.63
C VAL A 157 12.41 24.36 8.18
N LYS A 158 12.78 24.02 9.43
CA LYS A 158 14.00 24.49 10.10
C LYS A 158 14.94 23.31 10.30
N PRO A 159 16.17 23.31 9.73
CA PRO A 159 17.11 22.22 9.93
C PRO A 159 17.27 21.85 11.40
N ASP A 160 17.20 20.56 11.69
CA ASP A 160 17.38 20.01 13.03
C ASP A 160 18.70 19.22 13.05
N ALA A 161 19.72 19.79 13.68
CA ALA A 161 21.04 19.19 13.75
C ALA A 161 21.04 17.83 14.48
N LYS A 162 20.18 17.63 15.49
CA LYS A 162 20.09 16.35 16.21
C LYS A 162 19.40 15.29 15.37
N ALA A 163 18.32 15.66 14.67
CA ALA A 163 17.68 14.74 13.73
C ALA A 163 18.62 14.38 12.58
N ALA A 164 19.40 15.34 12.08
CA ALA A 164 20.42 15.11 11.05
C ALA A 164 21.54 14.19 11.56
N GLU A 165 22.04 14.40 12.77
CA GLU A 165 23.03 13.54 13.41
C GLU A 165 22.57 12.08 13.49
N LYS A 166 21.32 11.84 13.92
CA LYS A 166 20.74 10.49 13.98
C LYS A 166 20.68 9.82 12.60
N LEU A 167 20.25 10.53 11.57
CA LEU A 167 20.20 10.00 10.21
C LEU A 167 21.61 9.79 9.62
N ARG A 168 22.55 10.71 9.88
CA ARG A 168 23.96 10.55 9.51
C ARG A 168 24.60 9.33 10.15
N ALA A 169 24.24 9.01 11.39
CA ALA A 169 24.71 7.79 12.07
C ALA A 169 24.29 6.51 11.35
N LEU A 170 23.22 6.55 10.55
CA LEU A 170 22.78 5.47 9.68
C LEU A 170 23.44 5.49 8.29
N GLY A 171 24.24 6.53 7.99
CA GLY A 171 24.89 6.74 6.69
C GLY A 171 24.09 7.61 5.72
N PHE A 172 22.90 8.08 6.10
CA PHE A 172 22.16 9.04 5.28
C PHE A 172 22.89 10.38 5.25
N THR A 173 23.15 10.88 4.05
CA THR A 173 23.66 12.24 3.81
C THR A 173 22.56 13.18 3.39
N ASP A 174 21.45 12.64 2.88
CA ASP A 174 20.35 13.38 2.30
C ASP A 174 19.01 12.76 2.72
N ALA A 175 18.00 13.59 2.97
CA ALA A 175 16.66 13.14 3.31
C ALA A 175 15.59 13.98 2.62
N LEU A 176 14.60 13.30 2.03
CA LEU A 176 13.41 13.94 1.52
C LEU A 176 12.47 14.22 2.69
N SER A 177 12.34 15.48 3.09
CA SER A 177 11.38 15.92 4.09
C SER A 177 9.99 16.01 3.47
N VAL A 178 9.01 15.29 4.02
CA VAL A 178 7.68 15.13 3.41
C VAL A 178 6.57 15.71 4.29
N PRO A 179 5.52 16.29 3.70
CA PRO A 179 4.33 16.70 4.45
C PRO A 179 3.53 15.50 4.95
N GLN A 180 2.88 15.64 6.12
CA GLN A 180 2.38 14.49 6.89
C GLN A 180 0.87 14.25 6.83
N ARG A 181 0.07 15.24 6.43
CA ARG A 181 -1.41 15.19 6.52
C ARG A 181 -2.07 15.66 5.24
N GLY A 182 -3.30 15.23 5.00
CA GLY A 182 -4.12 15.63 3.86
C GLY A 182 -4.24 14.54 2.79
N VAL A 183 -5.23 14.73 1.92
CA VAL A 183 -5.41 13.95 0.68
C VAL A 183 -4.41 14.41 -0.38
N PHE A 184 -4.27 15.72 -0.55
CA PHE A 184 -3.08 16.34 -1.15
C PHE A 184 -2.29 16.99 -0.04
N ARG A 185 -1.17 16.37 0.34
CA ARG A 185 -0.37 16.75 1.50
C ARG A 185 0.52 17.97 1.25
N GLY A 186 0.85 18.25 -0.01
CA GLY A 186 1.79 19.31 -0.38
C GLY A 186 3.07 18.77 -0.99
N GLN A 187 4.06 19.65 -1.07
CA GLN A 187 5.29 19.47 -1.82
C GLN A 187 6.46 19.20 -0.89
N SER A 188 7.19 18.10 -1.11
CA SER A 188 8.41 17.79 -0.35
C SER A 188 9.62 18.60 -0.79
N ALA A 189 10.64 18.64 0.06
CA ALA A 189 11.95 19.20 -0.26
C ALA A 189 13.07 18.24 0.16
N LEU A 190 14.13 18.19 -0.65
CA LEU A 190 15.32 17.38 -0.39
C LEU A 190 16.36 18.24 0.32
N TYR A 191 16.83 17.75 1.47
CA TYR A 191 17.82 18.42 2.30
C TYR A 191 19.08 17.58 2.45
N ALA A 192 20.22 18.25 2.37
CA ALA A 192 21.49 17.79 2.90
C ALA A 192 21.38 17.74 4.42
N LEU A 193 21.79 16.63 5.03
CA LEU A 193 21.79 16.44 6.48
C LEU A 193 23.01 17.12 7.11
N SER A 194 23.23 18.40 6.83
CA SER A 194 24.34 19.20 7.37
C SER A 194 23.97 19.83 8.72
N ASP A 195 24.92 20.56 9.34
CA ASP A 195 24.66 21.36 10.56
C ASP A 195 24.29 22.81 10.21
N ALA A 196 23.69 23.03 9.04
CA ALA A 196 23.22 24.34 8.62
C ALA A 196 22.25 24.95 9.65
N ALA A 197 22.45 26.22 9.98
CA ALA A 197 21.57 26.94 10.90
C ALA A 197 20.28 27.44 10.23
N ASN A 198 20.26 27.52 8.90
CA ASN A 198 19.18 28.04 8.07
C ASN A 198 18.79 27.01 7.00
N GLY A 199 17.51 26.99 6.62
CA GLY A 199 16.98 26.04 5.65
C GLY A 199 17.69 26.10 4.29
N ASN A 200 18.06 27.30 3.84
CA ASN A 200 18.70 27.49 2.53
C ASN A 200 20.05 26.76 2.44
N ASP A 201 20.90 26.78 3.47
CA ASP A 201 22.24 26.18 3.41
C ASP A 201 22.21 24.64 3.50
N ALA A 202 21.06 24.04 3.79
CA ALA A 202 20.84 22.59 3.72
C ALA A 202 19.95 22.18 2.54
N LEU A 203 19.25 23.11 1.89
CA LEU A 203 18.29 22.79 0.84
C LEU A 203 19.00 22.46 -0.47
N ILE A 204 18.84 21.22 -0.92
CA ILE A 204 19.34 20.76 -2.23
C ILE A 204 18.31 21.08 -3.31
N ARG A 205 17.05 20.74 -3.05
CA ARG A 205 15.97 20.97 -4.01
C ARG A 205 14.63 21.16 -3.33
N ALA A 206 13.96 22.27 -3.63
CA ALA A 206 12.57 22.51 -3.23
C ALA A 206 11.59 21.80 -4.16
N ARG A 207 10.38 21.52 -3.66
CA ARG A 207 9.23 21.02 -4.44
C ARG A 207 9.54 19.77 -5.26
N VAL A 208 10.23 18.80 -4.68
CA VAL A 208 10.69 17.59 -5.35
C VAL A 208 9.53 16.71 -5.81
N ALA A 209 8.52 16.50 -4.97
CA ALA A 209 7.36 15.66 -5.28
C ALA A 209 6.08 16.23 -4.67
N GLN A 210 4.92 15.96 -5.28
CA GLN A 210 3.61 16.10 -4.63
C GLN A 210 3.30 14.82 -3.86
N HIS A 211 2.84 14.96 -2.62
CA HIS A 211 2.47 13.83 -1.76
C HIS A 211 0.96 13.69 -1.68
N LEU A 212 0.47 12.47 -1.92
CA LEU A 212 -0.94 12.13 -1.89
C LEU A 212 -1.17 10.97 -0.91
N ALA A 213 -2.32 10.96 -0.28
CA ALA A 213 -2.76 9.84 0.55
C ALA A 213 -4.27 9.63 0.42
N PHE A 214 -4.72 8.40 0.65
CA PHE A 214 -6.13 8.09 0.78
C PHE A 214 -6.65 8.39 2.19
N GLU A 215 -6.34 9.59 2.69
CA GLU A 215 -6.67 10.01 4.05
C GLU A 215 -8.16 10.35 4.16
N THR A 216 -8.81 9.84 5.20
CA THR A 216 -10.24 10.07 5.48
C THR A 216 -10.41 10.66 6.87
N SER A 217 -11.55 11.27 7.14
CA SER A 217 -11.92 11.69 8.49
C SER A 217 -12.55 10.58 9.34
N GLY A 218 -12.86 9.43 8.73
CA GLY A 218 -13.53 8.29 9.37
C GLY A 218 -15.04 8.48 9.59
N TRP A 219 -15.70 7.41 10.05
CA TRP A 219 -17.14 7.37 10.34
C TRP A 219 -17.52 8.30 11.51
N GLY A 220 -18.67 8.96 11.40
CA GLY A 220 -19.17 9.89 12.42
C GLY A 220 -18.50 11.28 12.43
N SER A 221 -17.56 11.54 11.51
CA SER A 221 -17.04 12.87 11.24
C SER A 221 -18.00 13.69 10.37
N ALA A 222 -18.02 15.00 10.60
CA ALA A 222 -18.73 15.99 9.78
C ALA A 222 -17.97 16.41 8.52
N GLU A 223 -16.68 16.08 8.41
CA GLU A 223 -15.78 16.62 7.38
C GLU A 223 -15.63 15.65 6.20
N TYR A 224 -15.94 16.10 4.98
CA TYR A 224 -15.68 15.31 3.77
C TYR A 224 -14.17 15.26 3.45
N PRO A 225 -13.58 14.10 3.08
CA PRO A 225 -14.24 12.81 2.89
C PRO A 225 -14.19 11.92 4.14
N GLY A 226 -15.31 11.25 4.43
CA GLY A 226 -15.42 10.27 5.51
C GLY A 226 -14.98 8.85 5.11
N SER A 227 -14.93 8.56 3.81
CA SER A 227 -14.67 7.23 3.25
C SER A 227 -13.49 7.20 2.28
N LEU A 228 -12.97 6.00 2.01
CA LEU A 228 -11.90 5.79 1.03
C LEU A 228 -12.31 6.23 -0.38
N MET A 229 -13.52 5.88 -0.81
CA MET A 229 -14.06 6.28 -2.11
C MET A 229 -14.24 7.79 -2.21
N GLY A 230 -14.60 8.46 -1.10
CA GLY A 230 -14.66 9.91 -1.01
C GLY A 230 -13.28 10.57 -1.19
N ALA A 231 -12.23 10.00 -0.56
CA ALA A 231 -10.86 10.47 -0.76
C ALA A 231 -10.41 10.32 -2.22
N ILE A 232 -10.70 9.18 -2.86
CA ILE A 232 -10.40 8.95 -4.29
C ILE A 232 -11.17 9.95 -5.18
N ALA A 233 -12.46 10.15 -4.94
CA ALA A 233 -13.27 11.10 -5.70
C ALA A 233 -12.76 12.54 -5.52
N LEU A 234 -12.35 12.91 -4.30
CA LEU A 234 -11.73 14.21 -4.02
C LEU A 234 -10.42 14.41 -4.78
N ILE A 235 -9.56 13.38 -4.82
CA ILE A 235 -8.32 13.41 -5.61
C ILE A 235 -8.64 13.70 -7.08
N ARG A 236 -9.57 12.93 -7.66
CA ARG A 236 -9.95 13.10 -9.07
C ARG A 236 -10.52 14.49 -9.32
N GLN A 237 -11.45 14.95 -8.49
CA GLN A 237 -12.10 16.24 -8.68
C GLN A 237 -11.08 17.39 -8.60
N ALA A 238 -10.15 17.36 -7.64
CA ALA A 238 -9.11 18.39 -7.53
C ALA A 238 -8.18 18.42 -8.76
N LEU A 239 -7.84 17.26 -9.34
CA LEU A 239 -7.04 17.19 -10.57
C LEU A 239 -7.81 17.68 -11.80
N TYR A 240 -9.11 17.37 -11.90
CA TYR A 240 -9.98 17.94 -12.95
C TYR A 240 -10.11 19.46 -12.79
N ASP A 241 -10.29 19.95 -11.56
CA ASP A 241 -10.40 21.38 -11.26
C ASP A 241 -9.11 22.12 -11.60
N ALA A 242 -7.94 21.54 -11.32
CA ALA A 242 -6.65 22.11 -11.69
C ALA A 242 -6.45 22.21 -13.21
N ARG A 243 -6.82 21.16 -13.96
CA ARG A 243 -6.81 21.20 -15.44
C ARG A 243 -7.76 22.26 -15.99
N TRP A 244 -8.99 22.30 -15.46
CA TRP A 244 -9.98 23.29 -15.86
C TRP A 244 -9.49 24.71 -15.59
N GLN A 245 -8.92 24.99 -14.41
CA GLN A 245 -8.46 26.34 -14.07
C GLN A 245 -7.35 26.81 -15.02
N GLN A 246 -6.40 25.94 -15.39
CA GLN A 246 -5.37 26.28 -16.38
C GLN A 246 -5.98 26.65 -17.75
N GLN A 247 -6.94 25.85 -18.22
CA GLN A 247 -7.62 26.10 -19.49
C GLN A 247 -8.43 27.40 -19.44
N ARG A 248 -9.12 27.64 -18.32
CA ARG A 248 -9.95 28.81 -18.08
C ARG A 248 -9.11 30.09 -18.05
N LEU A 249 -8.00 30.10 -17.30
CA LEU A 249 -7.09 31.25 -17.26
C LEU A 249 -6.47 31.55 -18.63
N ALA A 250 -6.06 30.52 -19.38
CA ALA A 250 -5.53 30.68 -20.73
C ALA A 250 -6.59 31.20 -21.73
N TRP A 251 -7.86 30.80 -21.56
CA TRP A 251 -8.98 31.31 -22.36
C TRP A 251 -9.31 32.76 -22.01
N GLN A 252 -9.33 33.11 -20.71
CA GLN A 252 -9.63 34.44 -20.19
C GLN A 252 -8.55 35.45 -20.60
N ALA A 253 -7.27 35.07 -20.59
CA ALA A 253 -6.16 35.92 -21.03
C ALA A 253 -6.30 36.44 -22.47
N LYS A 254 -7.15 35.80 -23.30
CA LYS A 254 -7.43 36.19 -24.69
C LYS A 254 -8.72 37.01 -24.83
N ARG A 255 -9.43 37.31 -23.73
CA ARG A 255 -10.77 37.92 -23.72
C ARG A 255 -10.91 38.90 -22.56
N ALA A 256 -10.84 40.20 -22.85
CA ALA A 256 -10.93 41.25 -21.84
C ALA A 256 -12.29 41.33 -21.14
N GLU A 257 -13.37 40.92 -21.82
CA GLU A 257 -14.75 40.96 -21.30
C GLU A 257 -15.18 39.68 -20.55
N ALA A 258 -14.31 38.68 -20.48
CA ALA A 258 -14.63 37.42 -19.82
C ALA A 258 -14.77 37.56 -18.31
N GLU A 259 -15.70 36.80 -17.71
CA GLU A 259 -15.90 36.77 -16.27
C GLU A 259 -14.62 36.36 -15.54
N ARG A 260 -14.33 37.07 -14.45
CA ARG A 260 -13.10 36.88 -13.67
C ARG A 260 -13.09 35.52 -12.98
N THR A 261 -12.11 34.70 -13.32
CA THR A 261 -11.84 33.45 -12.60
C THR A 261 -11.15 33.76 -11.27
N ALA A 262 -11.65 33.24 -10.16
CA ALA A 262 -11.01 33.40 -8.85
C ALA A 262 -9.63 32.69 -8.84
N PRO A 263 -8.56 33.35 -8.38
CA PRO A 263 -7.29 32.69 -8.11
C PRO A 263 -7.45 31.55 -7.11
N ASN A 264 -6.70 30.47 -7.30
CA ASN A 264 -6.67 29.34 -6.37
C ASN A 264 -5.25 28.76 -6.38
N ASP A 265 -4.49 29.01 -5.31
CA ASP A 265 -3.09 28.64 -5.22
C ASP A 265 -2.92 27.12 -5.09
N ALA A 266 -3.88 26.44 -4.46
CA ALA A 266 -3.90 24.98 -4.38
C ALA A 266 -3.96 24.35 -5.79
N LEU A 267 -4.91 24.79 -6.62
CA LEU A 267 -5.02 24.29 -7.99
C LEU A 267 -3.81 24.67 -8.87
N ALA A 268 -3.25 25.86 -8.68
CA ALA A 268 -2.03 26.29 -9.39
C ALA A 268 -0.81 25.41 -9.04
N ALA A 269 -0.68 25.00 -7.77
CA ALA A 269 0.41 24.14 -7.28
C ALA A 269 0.40 22.72 -7.86
N LEU A 270 -0.72 22.28 -8.46
CA LEU A 270 -0.84 20.99 -9.14
C LEU A 270 -0.35 21.04 -10.60
N ALA A 271 -0.02 22.21 -11.15
CA ALA A 271 0.41 22.34 -12.54
C ALA A 271 1.67 21.55 -12.89
N PRO A 272 2.76 21.56 -12.08
CA PRO A 272 3.96 20.77 -12.37
C PRO A 272 3.69 19.26 -12.36
N LEU A 273 2.81 18.80 -11.46
CA LEU A 273 2.38 17.40 -11.36
C LEU A 273 1.66 16.97 -12.63
N LEU A 274 0.65 17.72 -13.06
CA LEU A 274 -0.12 17.44 -14.29
C LEU A 274 0.72 17.53 -15.56
N ALA A 275 1.80 18.32 -15.55
CA ALA A 275 2.75 18.44 -16.65
C ALA A 275 3.85 17.35 -16.63
N GLY A 276 3.83 16.42 -15.66
CA GLY A 276 4.84 15.37 -15.51
C GLY A 276 6.23 15.89 -15.14
N ARG A 277 6.34 17.11 -14.61
CA ARG A 277 7.59 17.73 -14.15
C ARG A 277 7.88 17.47 -12.66
N GLN A 278 6.86 17.01 -11.93
CA GLN A 278 6.94 16.66 -10.52
C GLN A 278 6.30 15.27 -10.34
N PRO A 279 6.98 14.30 -9.70
CA PRO A 279 6.39 13.00 -9.35
C PRO A 279 5.28 13.13 -8.30
N ALA A 280 4.37 12.15 -8.31
CA ALA A 280 3.37 11.93 -7.26
C ALA A 280 3.79 10.77 -6.37
N ILE A 281 4.12 11.05 -5.10
CA ILE A 281 4.35 10.02 -4.11
C ILE A 281 3.01 9.69 -3.44
N PHE A 282 2.53 8.45 -3.60
CA PHE A 282 1.30 7.96 -2.97
C PHE A 282 1.64 7.20 -1.70
N ALA A 283 1.19 7.69 -0.54
CA ALA A 283 1.19 6.94 0.70
C ALA A 283 0.14 5.82 0.62
N THR A 284 0.58 4.57 0.78
CA THR A 284 -0.28 3.39 0.73
C THR A 284 -0.43 2.77 2.12
N ARG A 285 -1.60 2.22 2.42
CA ARG A 285 -1.91 1.59 3.71
C ARG A 285 -1.92 0.06 3.62
N ASP A 286 -2.36 -0.45 2.48
CA ASP A 286 -2.52 -1.88 2.20
C ASP A 286 -2.10 -2.22 0.75
N GLU A 287 -2.12 -3.50 0.40
CA GLU A 287 -1.77 -3.99 -0.93
C GLU A 287 -2.76 -3.58 -2.04
N LEU A 288 -3.99 -3.18 -1.69
CA LEU A 288 -5.02 -2.74 -2.64
C LEU A 288 -4.78 -1.30 -3.09
N ASP A 289 -4.23 -0.46 -2.22
CA ASP A 289 -3.88 0.94 -2.51
C ASP A 289 -2.91 1.07 -3.70
N TYR A 290 -2.07 0.07 -3.99
CA TYR A 290 -1.24 0.05 -5.20
C TYR A 290 -2.09 0.10 -6.48
N GLY A 291 -3.15 -0.69 -6.54
CA GLY A 291 -4.07 -0.69 -7.69
C GLY A 291 -4.77 0.66 -7.86
N ARG A 292 -5.20 1.26 -6.74
CA ARG A 292 -5.90 2.55 -6.69
C ARG A 292 -5.00 3.69 -7.15
N ALA A 293 -3.78 3.78 -6.61
CA ALA A 293 -2.80 4.79 -7.00
C ALA A 293 -2.43 4.69 -8.49
N LEU A 294 -2.19 3.47 -8.99
CA LEU A 294 -1.89 3.24 -10.41
C LEU A 294 -3.05 3.60 -11.32
N ALA A 295 -4.30 3.38 -10.90
CA ALA A 295 -5.48 3.78 -11.67
C ALA A 295 -5.56 5.32 -11.81
N ILE A 296 -5.38 6.06 -10.72
CA ILE A 296 -5.35 7.54 -10.74
C ILE A 296 -4.18 8.02 -11.59
N ALA A 297 -2.99 7.44 -11.42
CA ALA A 297 -1.81 7.82 -12.20
C ALA A 297 -2.04 7.64 -13.70
N ARG A 298 -2.66 6.53 -14.13
CA ARG A 298 -3.03 6.30 -15.54
C ARG A 298 -4.07 7.30 -16.04
N GLU A 299 -5.10 7.58 -15.25
CA GLU A 299 -6.18 8.51 -15.62
C GLU A 299 -5.65 9.93 -15.87
N PHE A 300 -4.69 10.39 -15.07
CA PHE A 300 -4.17 11.75 -15.14
C PHE A 300 -2.79 11.88 -15.80
N GLY A 301 -2.18 10.76 -16.23
CA GLY A 301 -0.84 10.75 -16.83
C GLY A 301 0.26 11.17 -15.86
N LEU A 302 0.12 10.80 -14.59
CA LEU A 302 1.08 11.16 -13.52
C LEU A 302 2.31 10.26 -13.58
N LYS A 303 3.40 10.71 -12.96
CA LYS A 303 4.59 9.89 -12.68
C LYS A 303 4.52 9.40 -11.22
N PRO A 304 3.96 8.21 -10.96
CA PRO A 304 3.79 7.73 -9.59
C PRO A 304 5.10 7.20 -8.99
N VAL A 305 5.22 7.36 -7.69
CA VAL A 305 6.13 6.62 -6.79
C VAL A 305 5.24 6.10 -5.66
N LEU A 306 5.38 4.84 -5.28
CA LEU A 306 4.57 4.26 -4.21
C LEU A 306 5.37 4.28 -2.91
N ALA A 307 4.86 4.95 -1.88
CA ALA A 307 5.36 4.75 -0.52
C ALA A 307 4.72 3.46 0.02
N GLY A 308 5.56 2.44 0.15
CA GLY A 308 5.19 1.08 0.46
C GLY A 308 4.70 0.87 1.90
N ASN A 309 4.10 -0.29 2.12
CA ASN A 309 3.54 -0.76 3.39
C ASN A 309 4.03 -2.16 3.80
N GLY A 310 5.02 -2.73 3.09
CA GLY A 310 5.64 -4.02 3.43
C GLY A 310 5.00 -5.25 2.76
N HIS A 311 3.89 -5.08 2.03
CA HIS A 311 3.18 -6.15 1.32
C HIS A 311 3.47 -6.22 -0.19
N GLU A 312 4.42 -5.42 -0.68
CA GLU A 312 4.69 -5.24 -2.11
C GLU A 312 5.01 -6.57 -2.83
N TYR A 313 5.66 -7.51 -2.14
CA TYR A 313 5.99 -8.84 -2.66
C TYR A 313 4.77 -9.62 -3.17
N ARG A 314 3.58 -9.41 -2.57
CA ARG A 314 2.32 -10.05 -3.01
C ARG A 314 1.84 -9.50 -4.36
N MET A 315 2.26 -8.28 -4.69
CA MET A 315 1.87 -7.54 -5.88
C MET A 315 3.01 -7.34 -6.87
N ALA A 316 4.16 -8.00 -6.66
CA ALA A 316 5.38 -7.79 -7.44
C ALA A 316 5.18 -7.92 -8.96
N PRO A 317 4.44 -8.91 -9.51
CA PRO A 317 4.19 -8.98 -10.95
C PRO A 317 3.42 -7.75 -11.49
N LYS A 318 2.45 -7.24 -10.72
CA LYS A 318 1.66 -6.07 -11.11
C LYS A 318 2.48 -4.78 -11.03
N LEU A 319 3.32 -4.65 -10.01
CA LEU A 319 4.24 -3.53 -9.85
C LEU A 319 5.31 -3.51 -10.95
N ALA A 320 5.85 -4.68 -11.29
CA ALA A 320 6.83 -4.84 -12.38
C ALA A 320 6.20 -4.47 -13.74
N ALA A 321 4.99 -4.96 -14.02
CA ALA A 321 4.25 -4.61 -15.24
C ALA A 321 3.93 -3.11 -15.33
N ALA A 322 3.74 -2.43 -14.20
CA ALA A 322 3.53 -0.99 -14.15
C ALA A 322 4.83 -0.18 -14.31
N GLY A 323 5.99 -0.78 -14.03
CA GLY A 323 7.29 -0.10 -14.08
C GLY A 323 7.44 1.04 -13.07
N VAL A 324 6.74 0.94 -11.93
CA VAL A 324 6.65 2.02 -10.93
C VAL A 324 7.63 1.78 -9.79
N PRO A 325 8.42 2.80 -9.40
CA PRO A 325 9.31 2.69 -8.25
C PRO A 325 8.55 2.63 -6.92
N VAL A 326 9.11 1.88 -5.96
CA VAL A 326 8.53 1.70 -4.62
C VAL A 326 9.53 2.07 -3.52
N ILE A 327 9.11 2.89 -2.57
CA ILE A 327 9.86 3.16 -1.35
C ILE A 327 9.46 2.08 -0.34
N VAL A 328 10.36 1.13 -0.08
CA VAL A 328 10.11 -0.07 0.71
C VAL A 328 10.43 0.20 2.18
N PRO A 329 9.44 0.07 3.09
CA PRO A 329 9.69 0.17 4.51
C PRO A 329 10.49 -1.05 5.00
N LEU A 330 11.33 -0.83 6.00
CA LEU A 330 12.03 -1.91 6.69
C LEU A 330 11.26 -2.42 7.91
N ASP A 331 10.05 -1.92 8.18
CA ASP A 331 9.26 -2.30 9.36
C ASP A 331 8.58 -3.68 9.23
N PHE A 332 9.38 -4.74 9.16
CA PHE A 332 8.92 -6.13 9.34
C PHE A 332 8.17 -6.31 10.66
N PRO A 333 7.07 -7.08 10.67
CA PRO A 333 6.33 -7.40 11.88
C PRO A 333 7.17 -8.25 12.83
N GLU A 334 6.90 -8.11 14.14
CA GLU A 334 7.44 -8.99 15.16
C GLU A 334 6.82 -10.40 15.06
N ALA A 335 7.45 -11.40 15.69
CA ALA A 335 6.87 -12.74 15.77
C ALA A 335 5.46 -12.71 16.39
N PRO A 336 4.42 -13.25 15.70
CA PRO A 336 3.05 -13.21 16.19
C PRO A 336 2.88 -13.91 17.55
N ALA A 337 1.87 -13.49 18.31
CA ALA A 337 1.58 -14.01 19.65
C ALA A 337 0.92 -15.40 19.57
N VAL A 338 1.73 -16.44 19.42
CA VAL A 338 1.29 -17.83 19.24
C VAL A 338 1.76 -18.78 20.34
N GLU A 339 2.33 -18.23 21.43
CA GLU A 339 2.78 -18.97 22.60
C GLU A 339 1.65 -19.61 23.41
N ASP A 340 0.46 -19.01 23.35
CA ASP A 340 -0.77 -19.49 23.97
C ASP A 340 -1.68 -20.07 22.88
N PRO A 341 -2.12 -21.34 22.98
CA PRO A 341 -3.02 -21.95 22.01
C PRO A 341 -4.30 -21.15 21.75
N ASP A 342 -4.85 -20.46 22.77
CA ASP A 342 -6.05 -19.63 22.59
C ASP A 342 -5.73 -18.37 21.79
N ALA A 343 -4.69 -17.62 22.17
CA ALA A 343 -4.24 -16.45 21.41
C ALA A 343 -3.80 -16.81 19.98
N ALA A 344 -3.24 -18.00 19.79
CA ALA A 344 -2.86 -18.51 18.49
C ALA A 344 -4.07 -18.74 17.57
N LEU A 345 -5.31 -18.83 18.06
CA LEU A 345 -6.51 -18.89 17.21
C LEU A 345 -6.85 -17.53 16.60
N ASP A 346 -6.49 -16.43 17.27
CA ASP A 346 -6.81 -15.07 16.83
C ASP A 346 -5.84 -14.55 15.74
N VAL A 347 -4.69 -15.20 15.55
CA VAL A 347 -3.72 -14.82 14.51
C VAL A 347 -4.14 -15.42 13.16
N SER A 348 -4.39 -14.63 12.12
CA SER A 348 -4.81 -15.20 10.83
C SER A 348 -3.65 -15.93 10.12
N LEU A 349 -3.97 -16.85 9.18
CA LEU A 349 -2.92 -17.46 8.36
C LEU A 349 -2.18 -16.42 7.51
N ALA A 350 -2.87 -15.39 7.02
CA ALA A 350 -2.28 -14.31 6.25
C ALA A 350 -1.26 -13.48 7.07
N GLU A 351 -1.49 -13.30 8.37
CA GLU A 351 -0.55 -12.64 9.29
C GLU A 351 0.71 -13.48 9.53
N LEU A 352 0.54 -14.79 9.76
CA LEU A 352 1.67 -15.73 9.91
C LEU A 352 2.53 -15.77 8.65
N GLU A 353 1.89 -15.82 7.47
CA GLU A 353 2.56 -15.72 6.19
C GLU A 353 3.28 -14.38 6.04
N HIS A 354 2.62 -13.26 6.38
CA HIS A 354 3.23 -11.94 6.26
C HIS A 354 4.48 -11.81 7.13
N TRP A 355 4.44 -12.26 8.39
CA TRP A 355 5.61 -12.30 9.25
C TRP A 355 6.78 -13.03 8.61
N ARG A 356 6.50 -14.19 8.02
CA ARG A 356 7.54 -15.00 7.39
C ARG A 356 8.10 -14.37 6.11
N TRP A 357 7.26 -13.72 5.31
CA TRP A 357 7.62 -13.17 4.01
C TRP A 357 8.17 -11.74 4.04
N ALA A 358 7.82 -10.91 5.01
CA ALA A 358 8.19 -9.50 5.04
C ALA A 358 9.70 -9.23 4.87
N PRO A 359 10.62 -10.01 5.47
CA PRO A 359 12.06 -9.83 5.23
C PRO A 359 12.53 -10.13 3.79
N TYR A 360 11.78 -10.97 3.05
CA TYR A 360 12.05 -11.33 1.66
C TYR A 360 11.51 -10.31 0.66
N ASN A 361 10.78 -9.29 1.13
CA ASN A 361 10.04 -8.37 0.28
C ASN A 361 10.93 -7.68 -0.78
N ALA A 362 12.03 -7.06 -0.35
CA ALA A 362 12.98 -6.41 -1.26
C ALA A 362 13.61 -7.40 -2.25
N ARG A 363 13.87 -8.65 -1.83
CA ARG A 363 14.38 -9.68 -2.74
C ARG A 363 13.38 -10.01 -3.84
N VAL A 364 12.11 -10.21 -3.49
CA VAL A 364 11.05 -10.52 -4.47
C VAL A 364 10.88 -9.37 -5.46
N LEU A 365 10.93 -8.12 -4.98
CA LEU A 365 10.89 -6.94 -5.85
C LEU A 365 12.10 -6.87 -6.80
N ALA A 366 13.31 -7.12 -6.28
CA ALA A 366 14.52 -7.14 -7.09
C ALA A 366 14.48 -8.22 -8.18
N GLU A 367 14.07 -9.45 -7.82
CA GLU A 367 13.92 -10.57 -8.76
C GLU A 367 12.82 -10.34 -9.80
N ALA A 368 11.77 -9.59 -9.45
CA ALA A 368 10.72 -9.17 -10.38
C ALA A 368 11.10 -7.96 -11.25
N GLY A 369 12.24 -7.31 -10.99
CA GLY A 369 12.68 -6.11 -11.71
C GLY A 369 11.94 -4.82 -11.32
N VAL A 370 11.35 -4.76 -10.12
CA VAL A 370 10.70 -3.55 -9.60
C VAL A 370 11.77 -2.62 -9.00
N PRO A 371 11.91 -1.37 -9.47
CA PRO A 371 12.82 -0.41 -8.86
C PRO A 371 12.37 -0.09 -7.43
N PHE A 372 13.28 -0.16 -6.46
CA PHE A 372 12.94 0.15 -5.06
C PHE A 372 14.03 0.92 -4.33
N ALA A 373 13.65 1.63 -3.28
CA ALA A 373 14.53 2.32 -2.36
C ALA A 373 14.15 2.02 -0.91
N PHE A 374 15.12 1.93 0.00
CA PHE A 374 14.84 1.74 1.42
C PHE A 374 14.55 3.06 2.12
N THR A 375 13.78 3.01 3.20
CA THR A 375 13.55 4.15 4.10
C THR A 375 13.64 3.71 5.56
N ALA A 376 14.03 4.65 6.43
CA ALA A 376 13.96 4.48 7.87
C ALA A 376 12.56 4.77 8.44
N ALA A 377 11.64 5.34 7.64
CA ALA A 377 10.27 5.59 8.06
C ALA A 377 9.55 4.29 8.50
N GLY A 378 8.75 4.40 9.55
CA GLY A 378 8.03 3.29 10.18
C GLY A 378 8.79 2.61 11.32
N LEU A 379 10.12 2.67 11.33
CA LEU A 379 10.91 2.09 12.43
C LEU A 379 10.70 2.87 13.74
N LYS A 380 10.43 2.15 14.83
CA LYS A 380 10.26 2.75 16.16
C LYS A 380 11.58 3.30 16.69
N LYS A 381 12.69 2.62 16.41
CA LYS A 381 14.05 2.99 16.81
C LYS A 381 15.02 2.80 15.65
N PRO A 382 15.00 3.71 14.66
CA PRO A 382 15.87 3.60 13.49
C PRO A 382 17.35 3.35 13.83
N GLU A 383 17.86 3.97 14.89
CA GLU A 383 19.25 3.84 15.37
C GLU A 383 19.63 2.42 15.82
N GLU A 384 18.68 1.62 16.31
CA GLU A 384 18.91 0.23 16.73
C GLU A 384 18.54 -0.76 15.61
N GLU A 385 17.58 -0.39 14.75
CA GLU A 385 16.89 -1.34 13.88
C GLU A 385 17.35 -1.29 12.42
N PHE A 386 17.67 -0.11 11.88
CA PHE A 386 17.81 0.08 10.43
C PHE A 386 18.82 -0.89 9.80
N TRP A 387 20.06 -0.90 10.29
CA TRP A 387 21.10 -1.79 9.76
C TRP A 387 20.82 -3.26 10.01
N LYS A 388 20.25 -3.62 11.17
CA LYS A 388 19.82 -4.99 11.46
C LYS A 388 18.82 -5.48 10.40
N ARG A 389 17.88 -4.62 10.00
CA ARG A 389 16.84 -4.97 9.04
C ARG A 389 17.34 -4.97 7.59
N VAL A 390 18.20 -4.02 7.19
CA VAL A 390 18.89 -4.07 5.88
C VAL A 390 19.70 -5.36 5.75
N ARG A 391 20.53 -5.69 6.75
CA ARG A 391 21.33 -6.94 6.77
C ARG A 391 20.44 -8.18 6.74
N LYS A 392 19.29 -8.16 7.42
CA LYS A 392 18.30 -9.24 7.35
C LYS A 392 17.83 -9.50 5.92
N THR A 393 17.52 -8.46 5.13
CA THR A 393 17.11 -8.65 3.72
C THR A 393 18.20 -9.31 2.88
N VAL A 394 19.47 -8.93 3.08
CA VAL A 394 20.62 -9.53 2.40
C VAL A 394 20.86 -10.97 2.85
N ALA A 395 20.74 -11.24 4.17
CA ALA A 395 20.79 -12.59 4.72
C ALA A 395 19.67 -13.49 4.17
N ASP A 396 18.50 -12.93 3.88
CA ASP A 396 17.37 -13.61 3.23
C ASP A 396 17.48 -13.65 1.69
N GLY A 397 18.63 -13.22 1.15
CA GLY A 397 19.01 -13.46 -0.24
C GLY A 397 18.76 -12.30 -1.20
N LEU A 398 18.53 -11.08 -0.69
CA LEU A 398 18.62 -9.87 -1.51
C LEU A 398 20.06 -9.69 -2.01
N ASP A 399 20.21 -9.38 -3.29
CA ASP A 399 21.51 -9.06 -3.87
C ASP A 399 22.12 -7.81 -3.21
N PRO A 400 23.38 -7.85 -2.75
CA PRO A 400 24.03 -6.71 -2.07
C PRO A 400 24.14 -5.45 -2.93
N ASP A 401 24.33 -5.57 -4.25
CA ASP A 401 24.34 -4.42 -5.15
C ASP A 401 22.93 -3.84 -5.29
N ALA A 402 21.89 -4.68 -5.30
CA ALA A 402 20.51 -4.19 -5.24
C ALA A 402 20.22 -3.46 -3.92
N ALA A 403 20.72 -3.96 -2.78
CA ALA A 403 20.60 -3.28 -1.48
C ALA A 403 21.33 -1.92 -1.47
N LEU A 404 22.56 -1.85 -2.02
CA LEU A 404 23.27 -0.58 -2.17
C LEU A 404 22.57 0.37 -3.13
N ALA A 405 22.02 -0.14 -4.23
CA ALA A 405 21.26 0.66 -5.19
C ALA A 405 20.03 1.29 -4.51
N ALA A 406 19.33 0.53 -3.67
CA ALA A 406 18.17 0.99 -2.89
C ALA A 406 18.50 2.09 -1.86
N LEU A 407 19.78 2.24 -1.48
CA LEU A 407 20.24 3.32 -0.61
C LEU A 407 20.82 4.52 -1.38
N THR A 408 21.16 4.37 -2.66
CA THR A 408 21.95 5.35 -3.43
C THR A 408 21.30 5.73 -4.76
N THR A 409 21.55 4.93 -5.81
CA THR A 409 21.17 5.26 -7.20
C THR A 409 19.66 5.25 -7.43
N GLN A 410 18.92 4.35 -6.78
CA GLN A 410 17.47 4.24 -6.92
C GLN A 410 16.74 5.45 -6.32
N PRO A 411 16.94 5.84 -5.05
CA PRO A 411 16.30 7.05 -4.52
C PRO A 411 16.75 8.31 -5.29
N ALA A 412 18.00 8.41 -5.75
CA ALA A 412 18.43 9.53 -6.58
C ALA A 412 17.67 9.62 -7.91
N ALA A 413 17.42 8.49 -8.58
CA ALA A 413 16.63 8.43 -9.80
C ALA A 413 15.14 8.75 -9.54
N MET A 414 14.55 8.22 -8.47
CA MET A 414 13.15 8.47 -8.09
C MET A 414 12.87 9.96 -7.85
N LEU A 415 13.83 10.66 -7.22
CA LEU A 415 13.72 12.08 -6.88
C LEU A 415 14.24 13.01 -8.00
N GLY A 416 14.71 12.46 -9.12
CA GLY A 416 15.24 13.22 -10.25
C GLY A 416 16.55 13.94 -9.97
N VAL A 417 17.35 13.45 -9.03
CA VAL A 417 18.65 14.03 -8.58
C VAL A 417 19.83 13.11 -8.87
N ALA A 418 19.67 12.10 -9.74
CA ALA A 418 20.75 11.19 -10.15
C ALA A 418 21.94 11.91 -10.81
N ASP A 419 21.72 13.14 -11.30
CA ASP A 419 22.79 13.98 -11.84
C ASP A 419 23.62 14.71 -10.76
N GLU A 420 23.16 14.71 -9.52
CA GLU A 420 23.80 15.41 -8.40
C GLU A 420 24.27 14.43 -7.31
N LEU A 421 23.54 13.33 -7.10
CA LEU A 421 23.71 12.41 -5.97
C LEU A 421 23.69 10.93 -6.38
N GLY A 422 24.01 10.05 -5.42
CA GLY A 422 23.84 8.59 -5.54
C GLY A 422 25.00 7.82 -6.17
N THR A 423 26.09 8.48 -6.59
CA THR A 423 27.31 7.84 -7.12
C THR A 423 28.56 8.67 -6.76
N LEU A 424 29.75 8.05 -6.80
CA LEU A 424 31.04 8.74 -6.60
C LEU A 424 31.65 9.24 -7.92
N GLN A 425 30.82 9.68 -8.87
CA GLN A 425 31.28 10.12 -10.18
C GLN A 425 31.69 11.60 -10.20
N PRO A 426 32.61 12.02 -11.08
CA PRO A 426 32.93 13.43 -11.27
C PRO A 426 31.68 14.27 -11.60
N GLY A 427 31.58 15.45 -10.98
CA GLY A 427 30.46 16.38 -11.14
C GLY A 427 29.30 16.16 -10.16
N ARG A 428 29.32 15.09 -9.37
CA ARG A 428 28.36 14.87 -8.28
C ARG A 428 28.74 15.64 -7.02
N LEU A 429 27.77 15.95 -6.16
CA LEU A 429 28.02 16.51 -4.83
C LEU A 429 28.86 15.51 -4.02
N ALA A 430 29.78 16.01 -3.20
CA ALA A 430 30.66 15.22 -2.37
C ALA A 430 29.95 14.73 -1.10
N HIS A 431 28.88 13.97 -1.34
CA HIS A 431 28.05 13.31 -0.34
C HIS A 431 28.46 11.84 -0.33
N PHE A 432 29.16 11.40 0.72
CA PHE A 432 29.68 10.04 0.79
C PHE A 432 29.85 9.55 2.23
N VAL A 433 29.90 8.23 2.37
CA VAL A 433 30.02 7.52 3.65
C VAL A 433 31.34 6.77 3.68
N VAL A 434 32.09 6.93 4.77
CA VAL A 434 33.28 6.12 5.06
C VAL A 434 32.90 5.05 6.07
N ALA A 435 32.92 3.79 5.65
CA ALA A 435 32.45 2.67 6.45
C ALA A 435 33.31 1.43 6.23
N ASP A 436 32.99 0.40 7.00
CA ASP A 436 33.50 -0.94 6.77
C ASP A 436 33.02 -1.51 5.44
N ALA A 437 33.88 -2.29 4.78
CA ALA A 437 33.58 -2.89 3.48
C ALA A 437 32.44 -3.91 3.52
N ASP A 438 32.18 -4.49 4.70
CA ASP A 438 31.19 -5.52 4.97
C ASP A 438 29.94 -4.98 5.69
N LEU A 439 29.63 -3.69 5.49
CA LEU A 439 28.49 -2.97 6.09
C LEU A 439 27.15 -3.73 5.97
N LEU A 440 26.94 -4.44 4.86
CA LEU A 440 25.73 -5.23 4.57
C LEU A 440 25.74 -6.65 5.13
N TYR A 441 26.85 -7.14 5.68
CA TYR A 441 27.00 -8.55 6.06
C TYR A 441 27.23 -8.75 7.56
N ARG A 442 27.86 -7.78 8.23
CA ARG A 442 28.30 -7.93 9.63
C ARG A 442 27.55 -7.02 10.57
N ASP A 443 27.08 -7.60 11.67
CA ASP A 443 26.36 -6.86 12.70
C ASP A 443 27.23 -5.79 13.38
N ASP A 444 28.54 -6.03 13.48
CA ASP A 444 29.54 -5.12 14.08
C ASP A 444 30.18 -4.16 13.08
N ALA A 445 29.75 -4.15 11.81
CA ALA A 445 30.27 -3.22 10.82
C ALA A 445 29.87 -1.76 11.15
N ARG A 446 30.83 -0.85 11.02
CA ARG A 446 30.72 0.53 11.48
C ARG A 446 30.72 1.52 10.32
N ILE A 447 30.01 2.62 10.54
CA ILE A 447 30.17 3.86 9.79
C ILE A 447 31.09 4.75 10.62
N TYR A 448 32.20 5.15 10.03
CA TYR A 448 33.17 6.01 10.70
C TYR A 448 32.80 7.48 10.50
N GLU A 449 32.48 7.84 9.25
CA GLU A 449 32.25 9.23 8.87
C GLU A 449 31.20 9.37 7.77
N THR A 450 30.50 10.49 7.79
CA THR A 450 29.74 10.98 6.65
C THR A 450 30.36 12.30 6.19
N TRP A 451 30.34 12.53 4.89
CA TRP A 451 30.80 13.75 4.27
C TRP A 451 29.67 14.35 3.46
N ILE A 452 29.38 15.63 3.66
CA ILE A 452 28.25 16.36 3.06
C ILE A 452 28.79 17.72 2.61
N ASP A 453 28.62 18.07 1.34
CA ASP A 453 29.26 19.23 0.71
C ASP A 453 30.77 19.35 0.99
N GLY A 454 31.45 18.20 1.11
CA GLY A 454 32.88 18.13 1.45
C GLY A 454 33.22 18.53 2.89
N ARG A 455 32.23 18.68 3.78
CA ARG A 455 32.41 18.83 5.23
C ARG A 455 32.37 17.46 5.90
N ARG A 456 33.26 17.25 6.87
CA ARG A 456 33.45 15.98 7.59
C ARG A 456 32.58 15.92 8.84
N TYR A 457 31.81 14.85 8.99
CA TYR A 457 31.05 14.51 10.19
C TYR A 457 31.54 13.17 10.74
N ARG A 458 32.20 13.21 11.90
CA ARG A 458 32.82 12.03 12.51
C ARG A 458 31.84 11.35 13.48
N LEU A 459 31.66 10.05 13.31
CA LEU A 459 30.85 9.18 14.18
C LEU A 459 31.73 8.27 15.04
N ALA A 460 32.80 7.76 14.45
CA ALA A 460 33.87 7.02 15.12
C ALA A 460 35.21 7.41 14.49
N ASP A 461 36.33 7.29 15.21
CA ASP A 461 37.63 7.64 14.65
C ASP A 461 38.08 6.61 13.59
N PRO A 462 38.12 6.97 12.28
CA PRO A 462 38.60 6.04 11.24
C PRO A 462 40.10 5.75 11.33
N ALA A 463 40.86 6.59 12.05
CA ALA A 463 42.31 6.51 12.22
C ALA A 463 42.72 5.72 13.47
N ALA A 464 41.76 5.31 14.32
CA ALA A 464 42.03 4.43 15.45
C ALA A 464 42.67 3.12 14.93
N PRO A 465 43.92 2.79 15.33
CA PRO A 465 44.59 1.60 14.81
C PRO A 465 43.93 0.34 15.36
N ASP A 466 43.76 -0.68 14.53
CA ASP A 466 43.20 -1.97 14.93
C ASP A 466 44.29 -2.83 15.60
N PRO A 467 44.18 -3.15 16.91
CA PRO A 467 45.21 -3.91 17.61
C PRO A 467 45.18 -5.41 17.29
N ARG A 468 44.24 -5.90 16.46
CA ARG A 468 44.09 -7.33 16.16
C ARG A 468 45.18 -7.83 15.20
N GLY A 469 45.73 -9.00 15.52
CA GLY A 469 46.82 -9.62 14.76
C GLY A 469 47.92 -10.18 15.65
N GLY A 470 49.00 -10.62 15.00
CA GLY A 470 50.20 -11.12 15.65
C GLY A 470 51.14 -9.97 16.03
N TRP A 471 51.62 -9.99 17.26
CA TRP A 471 52.54 -9.02 17.85
C TRP A 471 53.82 -9.69 18.33
N THR A 472 54.96 -9.06 18.06
CA THR A 472 56.23 -9.37 18.73
C THR A 472 56.43 -8.39 19.87
N LEU A 473 56.80 -8.90 21.05
CA LEU A 473 56.91 -8.12 22.28
C LEU A 473 58.35 -8.12 22.79
N ALA A 474 58.86 -6.93 23.12
CA ALA A 474 60.15 -6.74 23.77
C ALA A 474 59.93 -6.13 25.16
N TRP A 475 60.46 -6.80 26.20
CA TRP A 475 60.30 -6.38 27.59
C TRP A 475 61.61 -5.83 28.16
N SER A 476 61.51 -4.78 28.99
CA SER A 476 62.63 -4.27 29.79
C SER A 476 62.21 -4.09 31.25
N GLY A 477 63.13 -4.36 32.17
CA GLY A 477 62.87 -4.38 33.62
C GLY A 477 62.34 -5.71 34.19
N GLY A 478 62.22 -6.76 33.36
CA GLY A 478 61.79 -8.11 33.74
C GLY A 478 61.59 -9.04 32.53
N ASN A 479 61.04 -10.25 32.76
CA ASN A 479 60.72 -11.23 31.71
C ASN A 479 59.23 -11.19 31.37
N GLY A 480 58.89 -11.41 30.09
CA GLY A 480 57.52 -11.52 29.60
C GLY A 480 57.43 -12.34 28.32
N PRO A 481 56.23 -12.64 27.81
CA PRO A 481 56.07 -13.41 26.58
C PRO A 481 56.66 -12.65 25.38
N ALA A 482 57.37 -13.36 24.50
CA ALA A 482 58.03 -12.78 23.32
C ALA A 482 57.06 -12.44 22.16
N SER A 483 55.83 -12.99 22.21
CA SER A 483 54.79 -12.73 21.24
C SER A 483 53.40 -12.78 21.87
N MET A 484 52.46 -12.11 21.22
CA MET A 484 51.05 -12.09 21.60
C MET A 484 50.19 -12.11 20.35
N GLU A 485 49.08 -12.82 20.41
CA GLU A 485 48.04 -12.77 19.39
C GLU A 485 46.82 -12.05 19.96
N VAL A 486 46.36 -10.99 19.31
CA VAL A 486 45.17 -10.24 19.72
C VAL A 486 44.03 -10.58 18.78
N SER A 487 42.92 -11.00 19.36
CA SER A 487 41.68 -11.37 18.67
C SER A 487 40.46 -10.82 19.43
N GLY A 488 39.25 -10.98 18.92
CA GLY A 488 38.02 -10.55 19.59
C GLY A 488 37.19 -9.54 18.80
N LYS A 489 36.09 -9.08 19.41
CA LYS A 489 35.07 -8.21 18.80
C LYS A 489 34.97 -6.90 19.57
N ASP A 490 34.86 -5.78 18.84
CA ASP A 490 34.70 -4.44 19.39
C ASP A 490 35.72 -4.09 20.50
N ALA A 491 35.27 -3.51 21.62
CA ALA A 491 36.13 -3.20 22.77
C ALA A 491 36.43 -4.43 23.66
N ALA A 492 35.86 -5.60 23.36
CA ALA A 492 36.05 -6.86 24.08
C ALA A 492 37.14 -7.71 23.40
N LEU A 493 38.37 -7.20 23.44
CA LEU A 493 39.52 -7.86 22.84
C LEU A 493 40.08 -8.91 23.81
N THR A 494 40.69 -9.95 23.26
CA THR A 494 41.36 -11.02 23.99
C THR A 494 42.75 -11.19 23.41
N ALA A 495 43.75 -11.12 24.28
CA ALA A 495 45.13 -11.38 23.97
C ALA A 495 45.50 -12.79 24.42
N LYS A 496 46.25 -13.52 23.60
CA LYS A 496 46.79 -14.84 23.90
C LYS A 496 48.31 -14.78 23.85
N ALA A 497 48.96 -15.13 24.96
CA ALA A 497 50.42 -15.14 25.07
C ALA A 497 50.89 -16.23 26.06
N GLY A 498 51.99 -16.92 25.76
CA GLY A 498 52.56 -17.93 26.66
C GLY A 498 51.62 -19.09 27.03
N GLY A 499 50.63 -19.42 26.18
CA GLY A 499 49.62 -20.45 26.44
C GLY A 499 48.37 -19.98 27.19
N GLU A 500 48.35 -18.74 27.67
CA GLU A 500 47.23 -18.16 28.43
C GLU A 500 46.43 -17.16 27.58
N SER A 501 45.14 -17.01 27.89
CA SER A 501 44.27 -16.00 27.29
C SER A 501 43.84 -14.98 28.35
N PHE A 502 43.84 -13.71 27.99
CA PHE A 502 43.47 -12.63 28.90
C PHE A 502 42.77 -11.46 28.20
N PRO A 503 41.90 -10.72 28.92
CA PRO A 503 41.21 -9.57 28.37
C PRO A 503 42.18 -8.45 27.98
N LEU A 504 41.80 -7.76 26.93
CA LEU A 504 42.40 -6.53 26.45
C LEU A 504 41.25 -5.55 26.16
N THR A 505 41.38 -4.30 26.56
CA THR A 505 40.44 -3.24 26.17
C THR A 505 41.18 -2.13 25.45
N GLN A 506 40.50 -1.47 24.52
CA GLN A 506 41.01 -0.33 23.77
C GLN A 506 40.04 0.84 23.93
N SER A 507 40.55 2.04 24.21
CA SER A 507 39.79 3.29 24.11
C SER A 507 40.00 3.96 22.75
N ASP A 508 39.09 4.87 22.41
CA ASP A 508 39.07 5.57 21.11
C ASP A 508 40.34 6.39 20.82
N ASP A 509 41.10 6.76 21.86
CA ASP A 509 42.40 7.45 21.78
C ASP A 509 43.59 6.51 21.56
N GLY A 510 43.35 5.22 21.30
CA GLY A 510 44.39 4.22 21.04
C GLY A 510 45.06 3.66 22.30
N ARG A 511 44.58 3.98 23.50
CA ARG A 511 45.13 3.38 24.73
C ARG A 511 44.63 1.95 24.94
N LEU A 512 45.54 1.04 25.23
CA LEU A 512 45.30 -0.38 25.49
C LEU A 512 45.48 -0.70 26.99
N LEU A 513 44.55 -1.48 27.55
CA LEU A 513 44.69 -2.09 28.87
C LEU A 513 44.73 -3.61 28.73
N LEU A 514 45.89 -4.21 28.99
CA LEU A 514 46.06 -5.66 28.93
C LEU A 514 46.07 -6.24 30.34
N TYR A 515 45.20 -7.20 30.61
CA TYR A 515 45.07 -7.83 31.93
C TYR A 515 45.87 -9.13 32.03
N VAL A 516 47.19 -9.02 31.88
CA VAL A 516 48.12 -10.16 31.71
C VAL A 516 48.17 -11.02 32.99
N PRO A 517 48.08 -12.37 32.92
CA PRO A 517 48.27 -13.24 34.08
C PRO A 517 49.63 -13.01 34.75
N GLY A 518 49.65 -12.80 36.07
CA GLY A 518 50.89 -12.39 36.76
C GLY A 518 52.03 -13.40 36.62
N LYS A 519 51.72 -14.70 36.48
CA LYS A 519 52.69 -15.77 36.21
C LYS A 519 53.50 -15.57 34.93
N LEU A 520 52.96 -14.89 33.92
CA LEU A 520 53.67 -14.59 32.67
C LEU A 520 54.69 -13.45 32.83
N LEU A 521 54.54 -12.62 33.87
CA LEU A 521 55.39 -11.46 34.15
C LEU A 521 56.20 -11.62 35.44
N GLY A 522 56.16 -12.80 36.08
CA GLY A 522 56.87 -13.08 37.34
C GLY A 522 56.30 -12.37 38.57
N SER A 523 55.00 -12.11 38.60
CA SER A 523 54.26 -11.52 39.74
C SER A 523 53.41 -12.57 40.46
N ALA A 524 53.26 -12.42 41.77
CA ALA A 524 52.37 -13.20 42.63
C ALA A 524 50.90 -12.76 42.55
N ARG A 525 50.60 -11.63 41.88
CA ARG A 525 49.21 -11.22 41.60
C ARG A 525 48.60 -12.13 40.55
N GLU A 526 47.30 -12.36 40.66
CA GLU A 526 46.56 -13.14 39.66
C GLU A 526 46.64 -12.49 38.26
N ARG A 527 46.52 -11.15 38.20
CA ARG A 527 46.67 -10.35 36.98
C ARG A 527 47.46 -9.07 37.22
N VAL A 528 48.22 -8.67 36.22
CA VAL A 528 48.97 -7.42 36.15
C VAL A 528 48.43 -6.62 34.97
N VAL A 529 48.03 -5.38 35.23
CA VAL A 529 47.54 -4.48 34.17
C VAL A 529 48.72 -3.82 33.49
N VAL A 530 48.86 -4.05 32.19
CA VAL A 530 49.77 -3.31 31.32
C VAL A 530 48.96 -2.20 30.67
N VAL A 531 49.38 -0.96 30.87
CA VAL A 531 48.83 0.21 30.19
C VAL A 531 49.73 0.55 29.02
N ALA A 532 49.22 0.44 27.80
CA ALA A 532 49.96 0.73 26.58
C ALA A 532 49.28 1.79 25.71
N GLN A 533 50.05 2.47 24.88
CA GLN A 533 49.58 3.41 23.87
C GLN A 533 49.88 2.83 22.49
N LEU A 534 48.84 2.64 21.68
CA LEU A 534 48.94 2.17 20.30
C LEU A 534 49.18 3.36 19.37
N ASP A 535 50.15 3.22 18.47
CA ASP A 535 50.47 4.18 17.41
C ASP A 535 50.82 3.40 16.12
N GLY A 536 49.89 3.41 15.16
CA GLY A 536 50.02 2.63 13.92
C GLY A 536 50.23 1.14 14.18
N GLY A 537 51.35 0.60 13.69
CA GLY A 537 51.74 -0.81 13.85
C GLY A 537 52.57 -1.12 15.09
N ALA A 538 52.68 -0.20 16.05
CA ALA A 538 53.47 -0.39 17.27
C ALA A 538 52.71 0.07 18.53
N PHE A 539 53.08 -0.44 19.70
CA PHE A 539 52.64 0.11 20.98
C PHE A 539 53.75 0.17 22.02
N ASP A 540 53.67 1.15 22.91
CA ASP A 540 54.54 1.27 24.08
C ASP A 540 53.73 1.21 25.36
N GLY A 541 54.09 0.28 26.25
CA GLY A 541 53.35 0.01 27.48
C GLY A 541 54.20 -0.11 28.73
N ARG A 542 53.52 0.02 29.88
CA ARG A 542 54.12 -0.09 31.21
C ARG A 542 53.24 -0.89 32.16
N ALA A 543 53.88 -1.59 33.10
CA ALA A 543 53.23 -2.26 34.22
C ALA A 543 54.06 -2.08 35.50
N GLU A 544 53.42 -2.18 36.66
CA GLU A 544 54.06 -2.12 37.97
C GLU A 544 53.70 -3.38 38.76
N LEU A 545 54.71 -4.07 39.31
CA LEU A 545 54.57 -5.29 40.09
C LEU A 545 54.41 -4.98 41.60
N GLU A 546 53.97 -5.94 42.41
CA GLU A 546 53.77 -5.72 43.86
C GLU A 546 55.04 -5.35 44.64
N ASP A 547 56.22 -5.62 44.10
CA ASP A 547 57.52 -5.28 44.69
C ASP A 547 58.07 -3.90 44.24
N GLY A 548 57.27 -3.12 43.50
CA GLY A 548 57.63 -1.80 43.01
C GLY A 548 58.47 -1.79 41.73
N ARG A 549 58.83 -2.96 41.17
CA ARG A 549 59.50 -3.01 39.85
C ARG A 549 58.55 -2.54 38.75
N ARG A 550 59.09 -1.71 37.85
CA ARG A 550 58.38 -1.20 36.67
C ARG A 550 58.85 -1.95 35.42
N LEU A 551 57.92 -2.61 34.76
CA LEU A 551 58.12 -3.24 33.46
C LEU A 551 57.75 -2.27 32.35
N ARG A 552 58.51 -2.28 31.26
CA ARG A 552 58.10 -1.68 29.98
C ARG A 552 58.00 -2.76 28.92
N VAL A 553 57.00 -2.64 28.04
CA VAL A 553 56.81 -3.50 26.88
C VAL A 553 56.71 -2.64 25.64
N HIS A 554 57.46 -3.01 24.61
CA HIS A 554 57.29 -2.49 23.26
C HIS A 554 56.71 -3.61 22.39
N GLY A 555 55.60 -3.36 21.72
CA GLY A 555 54.96 -4.29 20.80
C GLY A 555 55.08 -3.80 19.37
N THR A 556 55.45 -4.68 18.44
CA THR A 556 55.41 -4.41 17.00
C THR A 556 54.49 -5.42 16.32
N LEU A 557 53.53 -4.93 15.54
CA LEU A 557 52.59 -5.75 14.77
C LEU A 557 53.37 -6.44 13.63
N THR A 558 53.48 -7.76 13.70
CA THR A 558 54.21 -8.57 12.71
C THR A 558 53.30 -9.16 11.66
N GLN A 559 52.03 -9.38 12.00
CA GLN A 559 51.00 -9.83 11.08
C GLN A 559 49.70 -9.10 11.41
N PRO A 560 49.34 -8.01 10.70
CA PRO A 560 48.00 -7.46 10.83
C PRO A 560 47.01 -8.58 10.54
N ALA A 561 45.95 -8.71 11.36
CA ALA A 561 44.87 -9.62 11.01
C ALA A 561 44.27 -9.14 9.68
N PRO A 562 44.36 -9.89 8.57
CA PRO A 562 43.70 -9.48 7.35
C PRO A 562 42.20 -9.44 7.66
N ARG A 563 41.59 -8.26 7.56
CA ARG A 563 40.13 -8.15 7.64
C ARG A 563 39.57 -8.70 6.34
N ALA A 564 39.44 -10.03 6.29
CA ALA A 564 38.78 -10.71 5.20
C ALA A 564 37.35 -10.15 5.08
N LEU A 565 36.96 -9.76 3.87
CA LEU A 565 35.57 -9.43 3.59
C LEU A 565 34.72 -10.63 4.00
N ALA A 566 33.65 -10.37 4.75
CA ALA A 566 32.66 -11.40 5.01
C ALA A 566 32.17 -11.96 3.66
N ALA A 567 32.18 -13.29 3.53
CA ALA A 567 31.57 -13.92 2.37
C ALA A 567 30.07 -13.59 2.36
N ALA A 568 29.52 -13.33 1.19
CA ALA A 568 28.08 -13.17 1.05
C ALA A 568 27.37 -14.44 1.59
N PRO A 569 26.30 -14.29 2.38
CA PRO A 569 25.55 -15.44 2.87
C PRO A 569 24.98 -16.24 1.70
N ALA A 570 24.90 -17.56 1.85
CA ALA A 570 24.23 -18.39 0.87
C ALA A 570 22.77 -17.96 0.75
N LYS A 571 22.28 -17.79 -0.48
CA LYS A 571 20.91 -17.37 -0.77
C LYS A 571 19.92 -18.44 -0.28
N PRO A 572 19.10 -18.20 0.76
CA PRO A 572 18.16 -19.19 1.25
C PRO A 572 17.00 -19.41 0.25
N PRO A 573 16.28 -20.53 0.33
CA PRO A 573 15.03 -20.69 -0.42
C PRO A 573 13.99 -19.65 0.04
N LEU A 574 13.05 -19.30 -0.85
CA LEU A 574 11.91 -18.48 -0.46
C LEU A 574 11.05 -19.24 0.57
N PRO A 575 10.31 -18.53 1.45
CA PRO A 575 9.50 -19.18 2.48
C PRO A 575 8.43 -20.15 2.00
N GLY A 576 7.94 -19.96 0.78
CA GLY A 576 6.90 -20.79 0.18
C GLY A 576 6.54 -20.28 -1.21
N GLU A 577 5.31 -20.56 -1.63
CA GLU A 577 4.74 -20.02 -2.87
C GLU A 577 3.74 -18.91 -2.55
N LEU A 578 3.72 -17.85 -3.36
CA LEU A 578 2.75 -16.77 -3.20
C LEU A 578 1.37 -17.20 -3.71
N ARG A 579 0.34 -16.86 -2.94
CA ARG A 579 -1.07 -17.06 -3.27
C ARG A 579 -1.80 -15.73 -3.23
N PHE A 580 -2.86 -15.63 -4.02
CA PHE A 580 -3.78 -14.50 -3.99
C PHE A 580 -5.24 -15.00 -3.88
N PRO A 581 -6.01 -14.51 -2.90
CA PRO A 581 -5.56 -13.73 -1.73
C PRO A 581 -4.55 -14.50 -0.86
N ALA A 582 -3.84 -13.78 0.02
CA ALA A 582 -2.98 -14.42 1.02
C ALA A 582 -3.84 -15.10 2.12
N GLY A 583 -3.27 -16.08 2.82
CA GLY A 583 -3.97 -16.84 3.86
C GLY A 583 -4.82 -17.99 3.32
N ALA A 584 -5.87 -18.33 4.08
CA ALA A 584 -6.67 -19.52 3.86
C ALA A 584 -7.44 -19.45 2.53
N TYR A 585 -7.50 -20.58 1.81
CA TYR A 585 -8.18 -20.72 0.51
C TYR A 585 -7.61 -19.83 -0.61
N GLY A 586 -6.45 -19.21 -0.40
CA GLY A 586 -5.72 -18.46 -1.41
C GLY A 586 -5.34 -19.32 -2.63
N ARG A 587 -5.27 -18.73 -3.82
CA ARG A 587 -5.00 -19.46 -5.06
C ARG A 587 -3.69 -19.02 -5.70
N ARG A 588 -2.99 -19.95 -6.36
CA ARG A 588 -1.78 -19.65 -7.15
C ARG A 588 -2.10 -18.97 -8.49
N GLY A 589 -3.35 -19.04 -8.91
CA GLY A 589 -3.86 -18.47 -10.14
C GLY A 589 -5.34 -18.79 -10.30
N LEU A 590 -5.96 -18.21 -11.32
CA LEU A 590 -7.37 -18.46 -11.63
C LEU A 590 -7.61 -19.94 -11.94
N PRO A 591 -8.75 -20.52 -11.53
CA PRO A 591 -9.09 -21.90 -11.89
C PRO A 591 -9.02 -22.10 -13.40
N PRO A 592 -8.55 -23.25 -13.89
CA PRO A 592 -8.38 -23.51 -15.31
C PRO A 592 -9.72 -23.40 -16.05
N GLN A 593 -9.66 -22.97 -17.30
CA GLN A 593 -10.83 -22.93 -18.18
C GLN A 593 -10.80 -24.10 -19.15
N PRO A 594 -11.71 -25.08 -19.01
CA PRO A 594 -11.84 -26.16 -19.98
C PRO A 594 -12.18 -25.61 -21.36
N ALA A 595 -11.66 -26.25 -22.42
CA ALA A 595 -12.06 -25.94 -23.80
C ALA A 595 -13.56 -26.24 -24.02
N ALA A 596 -13.99 -27.38 -23.50
CA ALA A 596 -15.38 -27.79 -23.38
C ALA A 596 -15.58 -28.61 -22.10
N LEU A 597 -16.78 -28.57 -21.54
CA LEU A 597 -17.23 -29.49 -20.48
C LEU A 597 -18.68 -29.87 -20.72
N VAL A 598 -19.06 -31.07 -20.26
CA VAL A 598 -20.45 -31.55 -20.29
C VAL A 598 -20.82 -32.11 -18.93
N VAL A 599 -21.93 -31.63 -18.36
CA VAL A 599 -22.60 -32.28 -17.22
C VAL A 599 -23.62 -33.25 -17.79
N ARG A 600 -23.58 -34.52 -17.38
CA ARG A 600 -24.43 -35.60 -17.90
C ARG A 600 -25.54 -35.99 -16.92
N HIS A 601 -26.69 -36.42 -17.43
CA HIS A 601 -27.72 -37.10 -16.64
C HIS A 601 -28.24 -36.33 -15.40
N ALA A 602 -28.22 -35.00 -15.45
CA ALA A 602 -28.68 -34.17 -14.34
C ALA A 602 -30.14 -33.76 -14.48
N THR A 603 -30.75 -33.34 -13.36
CA THR A 603 -31.98 -32.54 -13.41
C THR A 603 -31.62 -31.06 -13.54
N ILE A 604 -31.86 -30.49 -14.73
CA ILE A 604 -31.42 -29.13 -15.09
C ILE A 604 -32.59 -28.15 -14.98
N TRP A 605 -32.46 -27.18 -14.07
CA TRP A 605 -33.36 -26.06 -13.88
C TRP A 605 -32.93 -24.90 -14.78
N THR A 606 -33.42 -24.83 -16.02
CA THR A 606 -32.85 -23.88 -16.99
C THR A 606 -33.12 -22.41 -16.68
N GLN A 607 -34.23 -22.11 -15.97
CA GLN A 607 -34.77 -20.75 -15.80
C GLN A 607 -35.01 -20.01 -17.14
N GLY A 608 -35.11 -20.77 -18.23
CA GLY A 608 -35.46 -20.32 -19.56
C GLY A 608 -36.68 -21.08 -20.11
N PRO A 609 -36.98 -20.94 -21.40
CA PRO A 609 -38.18 -21.53 -22.01
C PRO A 609 -38.27 -23.06 -21.93
N LEU A 610 -37.13 -23.75 -21.73
CA LEU A 610 -37.06 -25.21 -21.62
C LEU A 610 -37.55 -25.73 -20.25
N GLY A 611 -37.74 -24.86 -19.25
CA GLY A 611 -38.22 -25.25 -17.92
C GLY A 611 -37.21 -26.14 -17.17
N VAL A 612 -37.71 -27.17 -16.51
CA VAL A 612 -36.90 -28.17 -15.79
C VAL A 612 -36.81 -29.43 -16.63
N LEU A 613 -35.59 -29.89 -16.91
CA LEU A 613 -35.33 -31.10 -17.70
C LEU A 613 -34.73 -32.18 -16.82
N GLU A 614 -35.36 -33.36 -16.79
CA GLU A 614 -34.82 -34.55 -16.13
C GLU A 614 -33.98 -35.38 -17.11
N ASP A 615 -32.94 -36.02 -16.58
CA ASP A 615 -31.97 -36.83 -17.33
C ASP A 615 -31.43 -36.07 -18.55
N ALA A 616 -30.87 -34.90 -18.28
CA ALA A 616 -30.42 -33.95 -19.29
C ALA A 616 -28.94 -33.59 -19.12
N ASP A 617 -28.39 -33.07 -20.21
CA ASP A 617 -27.01 -32.66 -20.34
C ASP A 617 -26.89 -31.13 -20.48
N LEU A 618 -25.86 -30.57 -19.87
CA LEU A 618 -25.42 -29.17 -20.06
C LEU A 618 -24.06 -29.19 -20.74
N LEU A 619 -23.99 -28.72 -22.00
CA LEU A 619 -22.75 -28.53 -22.73
C LEU A 619 -22.28 -27.08 -22.62
N VAL A 620 -21.03 -26.90 -22.19
CA VAL A 620 -20.37 -25.60 -22.08
C VAL A 620 -19.11 -25.61 -22.93
N GLU A 621 -18.92 -24.56 -23.73
CA GLU A 621 -17.75 -24.37 -24.58
C GLU A 621 -17.18 -22.97 -24.37
N LYS A 622 -15.87 -22.86 -24.18
CA LYS A 622 -15.16 -21.57 -24.04
C LYS A 622 -15.81 -20.61 -23.03
N GLY A 623 -16.29 -21.15 -21.90
CA GLY A 623 -16.92 -20.37 -20.83
C GLY A 623 -18.37 -19.95 -21.08
N LYS A 624 -19.04 -20.52 -22.10
CA LYS A 624 -20.44 -20.21 -22.43
C LYS A 624 -21.27 -21.47 -22.51
N VAL A 625 -22.55 -21.37 -22.17
CA VAL A 625 -23.53 -22.43 -22.42
C VAL A 625 -23.64 -22.60 -23.95
N ALA A 626 -23.34 -23.80 -24.44
CA ALA A 626 -23.44 -24.13 -25.86
C ALA A 626 -24.79 -24.79 -26.16
N ALA A 627 -25.23 -25.72 -25.32
CA ALA A 627 -26.52 -26.39 -25.45
C ALA A 627 -26.99 -26.96 -24.11
N VAL A 628 -28.32 -27.10 -23.97
CA VAL A 628 -28.98 -27.84 -22.89
C VAL A 628 -30.00 -28.77 -23.54
N GLY A 629 -30.00 -30.04 -23.18
CA GLY A 629 -30.89 -31.03 -23.80
C GLY A 629 -30.47 -32.45 -23.45
N ARG A 630 -31.07 -33.46 -24.08
CA ARG A 630 -30.71 -34.87 -23.84
C ARG A 630 -29.72 -35.38 -24.87
N ASN A 631 -28.83 -36.28 -24.48
CA ASN A 631 -27.90 -36.98 -25.37
C ASN A 631 -27.03 -36.02 -26.21
N LEU A 632 -26.52 -34.95 -25.59
CA LEU A 632 -25.69 -33.97 -26.29
C LEU A 632 -24.35 -34.59 -26.72
N LYS A 633 -23.88 -34.27 -27.93
CA LYS A 633 -22.54 -34.69 -28.36
C LYS A 633 -21.52 -33.71 -27.83
N ALA A 634 -20.64 -34.16 -26.94
CA ALA A 634 -19.55 -33.35 -26.43
C ALA A 634 -18.34 -33.41 -27.38
N PRO A 635 -17.60 -32.30 -27.57
CA PRO A 635 -16.33 -32.32 -28.29
C PRO A 635 -15.32 -33.30 -27.68
N SER A 636 -14.39 -33.79 -28.51
CA SER A 636 -13.30 -34.64 -28.01
C SER A 636 -12.46 -33.89 -26.97
N GLY A 637 -12.16 -34.55 -25.84
CA GLY A 637 -11.42 -33.95 -24.73
C GLY A 637 -12.24 -33.02 -23.83
N ALA A 638 -13.56 -32.95 -24.00
CA ALA A 638 -14.43 -32.26 -23.06
C ALA A 638 -14.33 -32.88 -21.66
N VAL A 639 -14.31 -32.03 -20.62
CA VAL A 639 -14.41 -32.49 -19.23
C VAL A 639 -15.81 -33.02 -19.00
N GLU A 640 -15.93 -34.29 -18.64
CA GLU A 640 -17.23 -34.92 -18.37
C GLU A 640 -17.48 -34.96 -16.85
N ILE A 641 -18.66 -34.50 -16.45
CA ILE A 641 -19.13 -34.47 -15.06
C ILE A 641 -20.39 -35.31 -14.97
N ASP A 642 -20.38 -36.35 -14.14
CA ASP A 642 -21.58 -37.14 -13.85
C ASP A 642 -22.53 -36.36 -12.93
N GLY A 643 -23.69 -36.00 -13.47
CA GLY A 643 -24.77 -35.32 -12.78
C GLY A 643 -25.89 -36.26 -12.34
N SER A 644 -25.71 -37.58 -12.41
CA SER A 644 -26.71 -38.56 -11.97
C SER A 644 -27.14 -38.32 -10.52
N GLY A 645 -28.45 -38.11 -10.32
CA GLY A 645 -29.02 -37.78 -9.01
C GLY A 645 -28.65 -36.39 -8.48
N LYS A 646 -28.07 -35.51 -9.32
CA LYS A 646 -27.73 -34.12 -9.01
C LYS A 646 -28.69 -33.16 -9.72
N HIS A 647 -28.74 -31.94 -9.21
CA HIS A 647 -29.47 -30.85 -9.85
C HIS A 647 -28.49 -29.78 -10.35
N VAL A 648 -28.80 -29.17 -11.50
CA VAL A 648 -28.02 -28.05 -12.05
C VAL A 648 -28.92 -26.83 -12.21
N SER A 649 -28.49 -25.68 -11.72
CA SER A 649 -29.18 -24.40 -11.89
C SER A 649 -28.22 -23.33 -12.42
N PRO A 650 -28.73 -22.21 -12.97
CA PRO A 650 -27.94 -21.00 -13.10
C PRO A 650 -27.32 -20.61 -11.75
N GLY A 651 -26.21 -19.89 -11.83
CA GLY A 651 -25.63 -19.22 -10.68
C GLY A 651 -26.62 -18.27 -10.04
N ILE A 652 -26.64 -18.24 -8.70
CA ILE A 652 -27.44 -17.27 -7.95
C ILE A 652 -26.85 -15.87 -8.18
N ILE A 653 -27.75 -14.88 -8.27
CA ILE A 653 -27.42 -13.47 -8.44
C ILE A 653 -28.02 -12.69 -7.28
N ASP A 654 -27.14 -12.04 -6.53
CA ASP A 654 -27.55 -11.12 -5.47
C ASP A 654 -27.67 -9.70 -6.03
N ALA A 655 -28.89 -9.16 -6.04
CA ALA A 655 -29.14 -7.81 -6.54
C ALA A 655 -28.84 -6.71 -5.51
N HIS A 656 -28.51 -7.04 -4.25
CA HIS A 656 -28.13 -6.04 -3.26
C HIS A 656 -27.21 -6.63 -2.18
N SER A 657 -25.94 -6.24 -2.22
CA SER A 657 -24.91 -6.72 -1.32
C SER A 657 -23.90 -5.63 -0.93
N HIS A 658 -23.31 -5.76 0.25
CA HIS A 658 -22.27 -4.86 0.77
C HIS A 658 -20.89 -5.52 0.88
N ILE A 659 -20.74 -6.75 0.38
CA ILE A 659 -19.49 -7.51 0.40
C ILE A 659 -18.38 -6.86 -0.43
N ALA A 660 -17.14 -7.25 -0.17
CA ALA A 660 -15.98 -6.92 -0.99
C ALA A 660 -15.78 -5.41 -1.16
N VAL A 661 -15.99 -4.63 -0.09
CA VAL A 661 -15.75 -3.18 -0.04
C VAL A 661 -14.75 -2.85 1.06
N SER A 662 -13.69 -2.12 0.72
CA SER A 662 -12.66 -1.71 1.67
C SER A 662 -12.73 -0.21 1.98
N GLY A 663 -12.58 0.17 3.25
CA GLY A 663 -12.51 1.57 3.66
C GLY A 663 -13.86 2.31 3.73
N GLY A 664 -14.93 1.57 4.04
CA GLY A 664 -16.29 2.07 4.27
C GLY A 664 -17.21 1.91 3.06
N VAL A 665 -18.49 1.56 3.30
CA VAL A 665 -19.52 1.34 2.26
C VAL A 665 -20.27 2.62 1.87
N ASN A 666 -20.26 3.63 2.75
CA ASN A 666 -20.97 4.90 2.58
C ASN A 666 -20.03 6.10 2.69
N GLU A 667 -20.35 7.18 1.97
CA GLU A 667 -19.77 8.51 2.17
C GLU A 667 -20.80 9.41 2.89
N ALA A 668 -21.02 9.15 4.18
CA ALA A 668 -22.13 9.73 4.94
C ALA A 668 -21.99 11.25 5.25
N THR A 669 -20.89 11.89 4.84
CA THR A 669 -20.61 13.30 5.18
C THR A 669 -21.42 14.30 4.37
N HIS A 670 -21.93 13.93 3.18
CA HIS A 670 -22.79 14.76 2.33
C HIS A 670 -24.07 14.03 1.95
N ALA A 671 -25.18 14.75 1.71
CA ALA A 671 -26.43 14.12 1.29
C ALA A 671 -26.43 13.59 -0.16
N VAL A 672 -25.58 14.16 -1.00
CA VAL A 672 -25.42 13.79 -2.41
C VAL A 672 -23.95 13.51 -2.66
N THR A 673 -23.63 12.27 -2.98
CA THR A 673 -22.25 11.78 -3.18
C THR A 673 -22.15 10.93 -4.45
N SER A 674 -22.89 11.28 -5.51
CA SER A 674 -22.91 10.56 -6.78
C SER A 674 -21.54 10.45 -7.48
N GLU A 675 -20.54 11.23 -7.06
CA GLU A 675 -19.17 11.15 -7.53
C GLU A 675 -18.38 9.93 -7.02
N VAL A 676 -18.76 9.35 -5.87
CA VAL A 676 -18.04 8.20 -5.30
C VAL A 676 -18.46 6.88 -5.95
N ARG A 677 -17.55 5.90 -5.96
CA ARG A 677 -17.73 4.65 -6.69
C ARG A 677 -17.24 3.45 -5.89
N ILE A 678 -18.12 2.46 -5.71
CA ILE A 678 -17.75 1.16 -5.14
C ILE A 678 -16.64 0.49 -5.97
N GLY A 679 -16.68 0.66 -7.29
CA GLY A 679 -15.68 0.09 -8.20
C GLY A 679 -14.23 0.56 -7.96
N ASP A 680 -14.01 1.64 -7.21
CA ASP A 680 -12.68 2.12 -6.81
C ASP A 680 -12.16 1.49 -5.51
N VAL A 681 -13.04 0.87 -4.74
CA VAL A 681 -12.77 0.37 -3.39
C VAL A 681 -13.12 -1.10 -3.21
N LEU A 682 -13.31 -1.84 -4.31
CA LEU A 682 -13.50 -3.28 -4.28
C LEU A 682 -12.32 -3.98 -3.56
N ASP A 683 -12.67 -4.88 -2.65
CA ASP A 683 -11.73 -5.78 -1.97
C ASP A 683 -11.82 -7.20 -2.54
N PRO A 684 -10.88 -7.60 -3.42
CA PRO A 684 -10.81 -8.95 -3.95
C PRO A 684 -10.32 -10.01 -2.95
N THR A 685 -9.88 -9.59 -1.76
CA THR A 685 -9.37 -10.46 -0.70
C THR A 685 -10.44 -10.84 0.32
N ASP A 686 -11.63 -10.27 0.20
CA ASP A 686 -12.76 -10.56 1.09
C ASP A 686 -13.22 -12.03 0.97
N ILE A 687 -12.99 -12.80 2.03
CA ILE A 687 -13.33 -14.22 2.12
C ILE A 687 -14.82 -14.50 1.92
N ILE A 688 -15.69 -13.50 2.12
CA ILE A 688 -17.13 -13.64 1.86
C ILE A 688 -17.38 -13.99 0.39
N ILE A 689 -16.54 -13.56 -0.57
CA ILE A 689 -16.62 -13.97 -1.99
C ILE A 689 -16.54 -15.50 -2.11
N TYR A 690 -15.56 -16.13 -1.45
CA TYR A 690 -15.39 -17.58 -1.48
C TYR A 690 -16.55 -18.31 -0.76
N ARG A 691 -17.01 -17.76 0.37
CA ARG A 691 -18.14 -18.31 1.14
C ARG A 691 -19.46 -18.24 0.36
N GLN A 692 -19.69 -17.17 -0.40
CA GLN A 692 -20.86 -17.03 -1.27
C GLN A 692 -20.81 -17.97 -2.48
N LEU A 693 -19.62 -18.19 -3.07
CA LEU A 693 -19.44 -19.25 -4.06
C LEU A 693 -19.80 -20.64 -3.49
N ALA A 694 -19.46 -20.91 -2.22
CA ALA A 694 -19.86 -22.14 -1.53
C ALA A 694 -21.38 -22.25 -1.27
N GLY A 695 -22.12 -21.15 -1.39
CA GLY A 695 -23.58 -21.05 -1.38
C GLY A 695 -24.24 -21.07 -2.77
N GLY A 696 -23.45 -21.07 -3.85
CA GLY A 696 -23.95 -21.08 -5.24
C GLY A 696 -24.15 -19.70 -5.85
N THR A 697 -23.78 -18.63 -5.14
CA THR A 697 -23.81 -17.25 -5.65
C THR A 697 -22.62 -17.00 -6.57
N THR A 698 -22.88 -16.37 -7.71
CA THR A 698 -21.90 -16.18 -8.79
C THR A 698 -21.73 -14.73 -9.21
N THR A 699 -22.76 -13.91 -8.98
CA THR A 699 -22.82 -12.50 -9.35
C THR A 699 -23.45 -11.72 -8.21
N ALA A 700 -22.93 -10.54 -7.93
CA ALA A 700 -23.52 -9.61 -6.96
C ALA A 700 -23.51 -8.19 -7.51
N MET A 701 -24.51 -7.38 -7.18
CA MET A 701 -24.39 -5.92 -7.24
C MET A 701 -23.89 -5.43 -5.88
N VAL A 702 -22.67 -4.89 -5.85
CA VAL A 702 -22.09 -4.25 -4.67
C VAL A 702 -22.41 -2.77 -4.72
N LEU A 703 -23.01 -2.22 -3.67
CA LEU A 703 -23.58 -0.88 -3.65
C LEU A 703 -23.39 -0.19 -2.30
N HIS A 704 -23.60 1.12 -2.30
CA HIS A 704 -23.65 1.91 -1.07
C HIS A 704 -24.85 1.47 -0.19
N GLY A 705 -24.76 1.71 1.11
CA GLY A 705 -25.86 1.51 2.07
C GLY A 705 -26.95 2.59 1.92
N SER A 706 -27.58 2.97 3.02
CA SER A 706 -28.73 3.91 3.03
C SER A 706 -28.48 5.23 3.76
N ALA A 707 -27.21 5.61 3.96
CA ALA A 707 -26.85 6.81 4.71
C ALA A 707 -27.20 8.14 3.99
N ASN A 708 -27.30 8.12 2.66
CA ASN A 708 -27.43 9.30 1.81
C ASN A 708 -28.67 9.21 0.89
N PRO A 709 -29.44 10.30 0.69
CA PRO A 709 -30.45 10.36 -0.38
C PRO A 709 -29.91 9.91 -1.74
N ILE A 710 -28.72 10.37 -2.11
CA ILE A 710 -27.98 9.91 -3.30
C ILE A 710 -26.59 9.46 -2.85
N GLY A 711 -26.41 8.14 -2.71
CA GLY A 711 -25.20 7.54 -2.12
C GLY A 711 -23.99 7.49 -3.04
N GLY A 712 -24.14 6.95 -4.24
CA GLY A 712 -23.00 6.82 -5.15
C GLY A 712 -23.12 5.66 -6.12
N GLN A 713 -22.12 5.53 -6.99
CA GLN A 713 -22.09 4.57 -8.09
C GLN A 713 -21.79 3.16 -7.58
N SER A 714 -22.66 2.21 -7.91
CA SER A 714 -22.53 0.81 -7.52
C SER A 714 -21.73 0.03 -8.57
N GLN A 715 -21.33 -1.21 -8.24
CA GLN A 715 -20.53 -2.06 -9.12
C GLN A 715 -21.10 -3.47 -9.16
N ILE A 716 -21.49 -3.92 -10.34
CA ILE A 716 -21.83 -5.33 -10.57
C ILE A 716 -20.53 -6.14 -10.72
N VAL A 717 -20.40 -7.22 -9.97
CA VAL A 717 -19.22 -8.10 -9.94
C VAL A 717 -19.61 -9.54 -10.22
N LYS A 718 -18.69 -10.30 -10.82
CA LYS A 718 -18.73 -11.76 -10.78
C LYS A 718 -17.76 -12.24 -9.71
N LEU A 719 -18.16 -13.24 -8.93
CA LEU A 719 -17.40 -13.75 -7.79
C LEU A 719 -16.21 -14.61 -8.26
N ARG A 720 -15.17 -13.96 -8.81
CA ARG A 720 -13.98 -14.60 -9.37
C ARG A 720 -12.86 -14.69 -8.31
N TRP A 721 -13.04 -15.51 -7.28
CA TRP A 721 -12.06 -15.68 -6.21
C TRP A 721 -10.63 -15.95 -6.74
N GLY A 722 -9.66 -15.17 -6.28
CA GLY A 722 -8.28 -15.18 -6.78
C GLY A 722 -7.99 -14.21 -7.94
N ALA A 723 -8.98 -13.46 -8.44
CA ALA A 723 -8.79 -12.33 -9.33
C ALA A 723 -8.56 -11.03 -8.55
N ASP A 724 -7.91 -10.03 -9.15
CA ASP A 724 -7.77 -8.71 -8.54
C ASP A 724 -9.09 -7.89 -8.63
N ALA A 725 -9.10 -6.69 -8.04
CA ALA A 725 -10.28 -5.82 -7.99
C ALA A 725 -10.90 -5.54 -9.38
N ASP A 726 -10.07 -5.35 -10.41
CA ASP A 726 -10.55 -5.14 -11.79
C ASP A 726 -11.04 -6.45 -12.43
N GLY A 727 -10.49 -7.59 -12.01
CA GLY A 727 -10.92 -8.93 -12.40
C GLY A 727 -12.30 -9.31 -11.86
N LEU A 728 -12.74 -8.75 -10.72
CA LEU A 728 -14.10 -8.97 -10.20
C LEU A 728 -15.19 -8.27 -11.04
N LYS A 729 -14.89 -7.09 -11.60
CA LYS A 729 -15.88 -6.26 -12.31
C LYS A 729 -16.55 -7.00 -13.46
N PHE A 730 -17.87 -6.94 -13.52
CA PHE A 730 -18.62 -7.41 -14.68
C PHE A 730 -18.66 -6.32 -15.76
N LYS A 731 -17.56 -6.16 -16.51
CA LYS A 731 -17.35 -5.05 -17.46
C LYS A 731 -18.44 -4.83 -18.53
N ARG A 732 -19.26 -5.84 -18.82
CA ARG A 732 -20.37 -5.76 -19.80
C ARG A 732 -21.70 -5.36 -19.16
N ALA A 733 -21.77 -5.31 -17.83
CA ALA A 733 -22.95 -4.89 -17.10
C ALA A 733 -23.14 -3.38 -17.21
N PRO A 734 -24.39 -2.89 -17.25
CA PRO A 734 -24.66 -1.46 -17.17
C PRO A 734 -24.19 -0.85 -15.86
N GLU A 735 -23.91 0.44 -15.90
CA GLU A 735 -23.57 1.25 -14.75
C GLU A 735 -24.81 1.50 -13.88
N THR A 736 -24.67 1.51 -12.55
CA THR A 736 -25.80 1.75 -11.63
C THR A 736 -25.44 2.74 -10.52
N ILE A 737 -26.44 3.26 -9.81
CA ILE A 737 -26.29 4.24 -8.72
C ILE A 737 -27.30 3.98 -7.61
N LYS A 738 -26.85 4.12 -6.36
CA LYS A 738 -27.70 3.99 -5.17
C LYS A 738 -28.36 5.32 -4.80
N PHE A 739 -29.68 5.28 -4.66
CA PHE A 739 -30.51 6.29 -4.00
C PHE A 739 -31.11 5.68 -2.73
N ALA A 740 -31.55 6.49 -1.77
CA ALA A 740 -32.25 6.00 -0.60
C ALA A 740 -33.32 6.95 -0.09
N LEU A 741 -34.41 6.36 0.40
CA LEU A 741 -35.58 7.03 0.97
C LEU A 741 -35.70 6.69 2.47
N GLY A 742 -36.73 7.22 3.12
CA GLY A 742 -37.12 6.76 4.46
C GLY A 742 -36.35 7.33 5.64
N GLU A 743 -36.34 6.58 6.73
CA GLU A 743 -35.83 7.01 8.04
C GLU A 743 -34.33 7.22 8.04
N ASN A 744 -33.59 6.39 7.31
CA ASN A 744 -32.12 6.38 7.30
C ASN A 744 -31.54 7.69 6.78
N VAL A 745 -31.99 8.12 5.59
CA VAL A 745 -31.43 9.28 4.89
C VAL A 745 -31.80 10.64 5.47
N LYS A 746 -32.89 10.71 6.25
CA LYS A 746 -33.26 11.95 6.97
C LYS A 746 -32.43 12.13 8.24
N GLN A 747 -31.79 11.08 8.77
CA GLN A 747 -30.92 11.06 9.95
C GLN A 747 -31.48 11.65 11.27
N SER A 748 -32.74 12.11 11.28
CA SER A 748 -33.35 12.75 12.46
C SER A 748 -33.54 11.79 13.64
N ASN A 749 -33.28 10.51 13.47
CA ASN A 749 -33.32 9.45 14.47
C ASN A 749 -31.93 8.86 14.79
N TRP A 750 -30.83 9.46 14.27
CA TRP A 750 -29.46 9.01 14.52
C TRP A 750 -28.85 9.58 15.83
N GLY A 751 -29.67 10.24 16.63
CA GLY A 751 -29.28 10.92 17.87
C GLY A 751 -29.00 12.40 17.69
N ASP A 752 -28.76 13.09 18.81
CA ASP A 752 -28.78 14.55 18.90
C ASP A 752 -27.76 15.25 17.98
N ASN A 753 -26.65 14.56 17.66
CA ASN A 753 -25.58 15.10 16.84
C ASN A 753 -25.95 15.19 15.34
N PHE A 754 -26.96 14.46 14.87
CA PHE A 754 -27.30 14.35 13.44
C PHE A 754 -28.55 15.16 13.04
N THR A 755 -28.86 16.21 13.80
CA THR A 755 -30.12 16.98 13.68
C THR A 755 -30.03 18.21 12.76
N THR A 756 -28.85 18.56 12.27
CA THR A 756 -28.61 19.81 11.51
C THR A 756 -28.35 19.61 10.01
N ARG A 757 -27.96 18.41 9.58
CA ARG A 757 -27.71 18.11 8.16
C ARG A 757 -29.03 18.07 7.39
N TYR A 758 -29.18 18.85 6.33
CA TYR A 758 -30.31 18.71 5.43
C TYR A 758 -30.14 17.44 4.55
N PRO A 759 -31.18 16.60 4.34
CA PRO A 759 -32.56 16.73 4.83
C PRO A 759 -32.80 16.10 6.22
N GLN A 760 -33.77 16.64 6.97
CA GLN A 760 -34.25 16.11 8.27
C GLN A 760 -35.67 15.51 8.20
N THR A 761 -36.30 15.52 7.02
CA THR A 761 -37.67 15.05 6.81
C THR A 761 -37.79 14.31 5.47
N ARG A 762 -38.81 13.45 5.30
CA ARG A 762 -39.11 12.78 4.02
C ARG A 762 -39.38 13.78 2.88
N MET A 763 -40.01 14.91 3.18
CA MET A 763 -40.21 16.00 2.19
C MET A 763 -38.86 16.58 1.71
N GLY A 764 -37.90 16.73 2.62
CA GLY A 764 -36.56 17.19 2.25
C GLY A 764 -35.79 16.18 1.40
N VAL A 765 -36.04 14.88 1.58
CA VAL A 765 -35.48 13.82 0.74
C VAL A 765 -36.04 13.91 -0.69
N GLU A 766 -37.36 14.04 -0.85
CA GLU A 766 -37.97 14.24 -2.17
C GLU A 766 -37.43 15.51 -2.86
N GLN A 767 -37.27 16.60 -2.09
CA GLN A 767 -36.78 17.87 -2.63
C GLN A 767 -35.29 17.81 -3.04
N ILE A 768 -34.42 17.12 -2.29
CA ILE A 768 -33.00 17.03 -2.64
C ILE A 768 -32.77 16.17 -3.87
N ASP A 769 -33.55 15.11 -4.05
CA ASP A 769 -33.51 14.28 -5.27
C ASP A 769 -33.93 15.10 -6.50
N LEU A 770 -35.04 15.83 -6.39
CA LEU A 770 -35.55 16.70 -7.45
C LEU A 770 -34.53 17.80 -7.83
N ASP A 771 -33.99 18.52 -6.85
CA ASP A 771 -33.02 19.60 -7.07
C ASP A 771 -31.73 19.09 -7.74
N SER A 772 -31.24 17.94 -7.27
CA SER A 772 -30.02 17.32 -7.82
C SER A 772 -30.19 16.91 -9.28
N LEU A 773 -31.35 16.35 -9.65
CA LEU A 773 -31.66 16.00 -11.04
C LEU A 773 -31.83 17.23 -11.93
N LEU A 774 -32.46 18.31 -11.44
CA LEU A 774 -32.57 19.57 -12.18
C LEU A 774 -31.18 20.20 -12.41
N ALA A 775 -30.31 20.19 -11.40
CA ALA A 775 -28.93 20.67 -11.53
C ALA A 775 -28.15 19.83 -12.55
N ALA A 776 -28.32 18.52 -12.55
CA ALA A 776 -27.71 17.62 -13.52
C ALA A 776 -28.22 17.88 -14.95
N GLN A 777 -29.50 18.20 -15.13
CA GLN A 777 -30.07 18.57 -16.42
C GLN A 777 -29.45 19.87 -16.95
N ALA A 778 -29.30 20.89 -16.10
CA ALA A 778 -28.64 22.15 -16.46
C ALA A 778 -27.16 21.93 -16.83
N TYR A 779 -26.43 21.12 -16.05
CA TYR A 779 -25.06 20.73 -16.37
C TYR A 779 -24.97 19.95 -17.69
N GLY A 780 -25.88 19.01 -17.92
CA GLY A 780 -25.97 18.23 -19.16
C GLY A 780 -26.18 19.12 -20.39
N ALA A 781 -27.00 20.17 -20.28
CA ALA A 781 -27.16 21.16 -21.35
C ALA A 781 -25.85 21.90 -21.66
N ALA A 782 -25.10 22.32 -20.64
CA ALA A 782 -23.78 22.95 -20.81
C ALA A 782 -22.75 21.97 -21.40
N LEU A 783 -22.78 20.70 -20.98
CA LEU A 783 -21.90 19.65 -21.50
C LEU A 783 -22.16 19.41 -23.00
N ASN A 784 -23.42 19.37 -23.41
CA ASN A 784 -23.81 19.25 -24.82
C ASN A 784 -23.40 20.48 -25.65
N ALA A 785 -23.42 21.69 -25.06
CA ALA A 785 -22.93 22.90 -25.70
C ALA A 785 -21.40 22.93 -25.81
N GLY A 786 -20.69 22.18 -24.97
CA GLY A 786 -19.22 22.09 -24.96
C GLY A 786 -18.51 23.28 -24.31
N HIS A 787 -19.26 24.17 -23.66
CA HIS A 787 -18.73 25.37 -23.00
C HIS A 787 -19.63 25.79 -21.82
N ALA A 788 -19.07 26.58 -20.90
CA ALA A 788 -19.82 27.26 -19.86
C ALA A 788 -20.74 28.35 -20.47
N ALA A 789 -21.69 28.89 -19.69
CA ALA A 789 -22.67 29.87 -20.18
C ALA A 789 -22.03 31.13 -20.81
N ASP A 790 -20.83 31.50 -20.38
CA ASP A 790 -20.06 32.63 -20.89
C ASP A 790 -19.13 32.29 -22.09
N GLY A 791 -19.24 31.07 -22.64
CA GLY A 791 -18.42 30.58 -23.74
C GLY A 791 -17.02 30.09 -23.34
N GLY A 792 -16.71 30.04 -22.04
CA GLY A 792 -15.44 29.52 -21.53
C GLY A 792 -15.41 27.99 -21.40
N PRO A 793 -14.24 27.40 -21.08
CA PRO A 793 -14.13 25.97 -20.81
C PRO A 793 -15.08 25.54 -19.68
N LEU A 794 -15.83 24.46 -19.90
CA LEU A 794 -16.71 23.88 -18.89
C LEU A 794 -15.89 23.13 -17.83
N ARG A 795 -16.18 23.39 -16.55
CA ARG A 795 -15.63 22.61 -15.43
C ARG A 795 -16.31 21.24 -15.42
N ARG A 796 -15.51 20.16 -15.41
CA ARG A 796 -16.05 18.82 -15.24
C ARG A 796 -16.45 18.61 -13.78
N ASP A 797 -17.70 18.23 -13.54
CA ASP A 797 -18.22 17.94 -12.21
C ASP A 797 -18.66 16.47 -12.13
N LEU A 798 -17.91 15.65 -11.38
CA LEU A 798 -18.14 14.21 -11.33
C LEU A 798 -19.49 13.84 -10.72
N ARG A 799 -20.01 14.67 -9.81
CA ARG A 799 -21.29 14.46 -9.15
C ARG A 799 -22.44 14.68 -10.13
N LEU A 800 -22.44 15.83 -10.80
CA LEU A 800 -23.48 16.18 -11.77
C LEU A 800 -23.40 15.33 -13.04
N GLU A 801 -22.20 14.93 -13.46
CA GLU A 801 -22.02 14.03 -14.61
C GLU A 801 -22.65 12.65 -14.36
N ALA A 802 -22.46 12.08 -13.17
CA ALA A 802 -23.08 10.80 -12.81
C ALA A 802 -24.62 10.87 -12.79
N LEU A 803 -25.19 11.99 -12.34
CA LEU A 803 -26.64 12.22 -12.35
C LEU A 803 -27.17 12.52 -13.76
N TRP A 804 -26.36 13.18 -14.59
CA TRP A 804 -26.70 13.39 -15.99
C TRP A 804 -26.79 12.05 -16.74
N GLU A 805 -25.90 11.09 -16.44
CA GLU A 805 -26.00 9.73 -16.97
C GLU A 805 -27.30 9.01 -16.58
N VAL A 806 -27.87 9.30 -15.40
CA VAL A 806 -29.19 8.80 -14.98
C VAL A 806 -30.29 9.36 -15.89
N LEU A 807 -30.30 10.68 -16.11
CA LEU A 807 -31.27 11.33 -17.00
C LEU A 807 -31.16 10.86 -18.46
N GLN A 808 -30.00 10.36 -18.86
CA GLN A 808 -29.77 9.75 -20.18
C GLN A 808 -30.16 8.26 -20.25
N GLY A 809 -30.56 7.64 -19.14
CA GLY A 809 -30.81 6.20 -19.06
C GLY A 809 -29.54 5.34 -19.21
N LYS A 810 -28.34 5.94 -19.09
CA LYS A 810 -27.05 5.22 -19.14
C LYS A 810 -26.70 4.59 -17.80
N ARG A 811 -27.14 5.20 -16.70
CA ARG A 811 -26.91 4.75 -15.33
C ARG A 811 -28.25 4.40 -14.66
N LEU A 812 -28.40 3.16 -14.22
CA LEU A 812 -29.66 2.66 -13.66
C LEU A 812 -29.77 2.99 -12.17
N VAL A 813 -30.95 3.42 -11.74
CA VAL A 813 -31.22 3.78 -10.34
C VAL A 813 -31.63 2.55 -9.53
N GLN A 814 -30.96 2.37 -8.40
CA GLN A 814 -31.22 1.35 -7.38
C GLN A 814 -31.61 2.09 -6.11
N ILE A 815 -32.85 1.99 -5.65
CA ILE A 815 -33.36 2.90 -4.62
C ILE A 815 -33.85 2.17 -3.39
N HIS A 816 -33.19 2.38 -2.26
CA HIS A 816 -33.63 1.90 -0.95
C HIS A 816 -34.97 2.54 -0.58
N SER A 817 -35.93 1.70 -0.22
CA SER A 817 -37.28 2.10 0.17
C SER A 817 -37.91 1.03 1.05
N TYR A 818 -38.75 1.41 1.99
CA TYR A 818 -39.56 0.48 2.77
C TYR A 818 -41.05 0.76 2.61
N ARG A 819 -41.47 2.01 2.80
CA ARG A 819 -42.89 2.37 2.90
C ARG A 819 -43.52 2.74 1.56
N GLN A 820 -44.82 2.53 1.47
CA GLN A 820 -45.63 2.84 0.29
C GLN A 820 -45.62 4.33 -0.11
N ASP A 821 -45.58 5.25 0.86
CA ASP A 821 -45.71 6.70 0.62
C ASP A 821 -44.46 7.29 -0.03
N GLU A 822 -43.28 6.86 0.40
CA GLU A 822 -42.00 7.23 -0.21
C GLU A 822 -41.80 6.56 -1.58
N ILE A 823 -42.24 5.31 -1.76
CA ILE A 823 -42.24 4.64 -3.08
C ILE A 823 -43.07 5.47 -4.07
N LEU A 824 -44.29 5.85 -3.70
CA LEU A 824 -45.16 6.69 -4.54
C LEU A 824 -44.56 8.09 -4.77
N GLY A 825 -43.82 8.62 -3.80
CA GLY A 825 -43.05 9.88 -3.93
C GLY A 825 -42.03 9.80 -5.06
N PHE A 826 -41.14 8.82 -4.99
CA PHE A 826 -40.11 8.66 -6.01
C PHE A 826 -40.69 8.25 -7.37
N ILE A 827 -41.79 7.48 -7.42
CA ILE A 827 -42.49 7.19 -8.69
C ILE A 827 -42.85 8.49 -9.43
N ARG A 828 -43.29 9.55 -8.74
CA ARG A 828 -43.61 10.84 -9.39
C ARG A 828 -42.38 11.51 -9.98
N ILE A 829 -41.26 11.53 -9.24
CA ILE A 829 -39.97 12.03 -9.75
C ILE A 829 -39.53 11.20 -10.96
N ALA A 830 -39.60 9.88 -10.85
CA ALA A 830 -39.21 8.96 -11.91
C ALA A 830 -40.04 9.16 -13.18
N GLN A 831 -41.36 9.39 -13.05
CA GLN A 831 -42.23 9.74 -14.19
C GLN A 831 -41.85 11.09 -14.82
N GLN A 832 -41.52 12.10 -14.02
CA GLN A 832 -41.11 13.42 -14.51
C GLN A 832 -39.82 13.37 -15.33
N PHE A 833 -38.87 12.52 -14.94
CA PHE A 833 -37.56 12.42 -15.58
C PHE A 833 -37.37 11.16 -16.45
N HIS A 834 -38.43 10.38 -16.66
CA HIS A 834 -38.40 9.11 -17.40
C HIS A 834 -37.37 8.09 -16.88
N ILE A 835 -37.24 8.00 -15.56
CA ILE A 835 -36.35 7.04 -14.88
C ILE A 835 -37.12 5.75 -14.61
N VAL A 836 -36.50 4.59 -14.89
CA VAL A 836 -37.03 3.27 -14.51
C VAL A 836 -36.12 2.68 -13.43
N PRO A 837 -36.50 2.78 -12.13
CA PRO A 837 -35.67 2.29 -11.04
C PRO A 837 -35.92 0.81 -10.73
N THR A 838 -35.03 0.23 -9.93
CA THR A 838 -35.35 -0.95 -9.11
C THR A 838 -35.44 -0.52 -7.66
N PHE A 839 -36.61 -0.73 -7.05
CA PHE A 839 -36.82 -0.48 -5.62
C PHE A 839 -36.19 -1.60 -4.81
N GLN A 840 -35.42 -1.21 -3.80
CA GLN A 840 -34.64 -2.08 -2.93
C GLN A 840 -35.32 -2.15 -1.55
N HIS A 841 -35.30 -3.33 -0.95
CA HIS A 841 -36.02 -3.78 0.27
C HIS A 841 -37.54 -3.77 0.13
N VAL A 842 -38.14 -2.64 -0.23
CA VAL A 842 -39.51 -2.48 -0.75
C VAL A 842 -40.57 -3.29 0.02
N LEU A 843 -40.48 -3.27 1.36
CA LEU A 843 -41.25 -4.15 2.24
C LEU A 843 -42.76 -3.88 2.25
N GLU A 844 -43.21 -2.67 1.93
CA GLU A 844 -44.61 -2.32 1.67
C GLU A 844 -44.96 -2.30 0.17
N GLY A 845 -44.09 -2.83 -0.70
CA GLY A 845 -44.30 -2.86 -2.14
C GLY A 845 -45.62 -3.50 -2.56
N TYR A 846 -46.07 -4.54 -1.85
CA TYR A 846 -47.37 -5.19 -2.06
C TYR A 846 -48.56 -4.23 -2.00
N LYS A 847 -48.46 -3.11 -1.26
CA LYS A 847 -49.53 -2.11 -1.14
C LYS A 847 -49.63 -1.20 -2.38
N VAL A 848 -48.57 -1.13 -3.18
CA VAL A 848 -48.42 -0.22 -4.34
C VAL A 848 -47.87 -0.92 -5.58
N ALA A 849 -48.01 -2.25 -5.64
CA ALA A 849 -47.42 -3.09 -6.68
C ALA A 849 -47.93 -2.74 -8.09
N ASP A 850 -49.17 -2.28 -8.19
CA ASP A 850 -49.79 -1.81 -9.43
C ASP A 850 -49.11 -0.53 -9.96
N ALA A 851 -48.68 0.37 -9.07
CA ALA A 851 -47.95 1.58 -9.43
C ALA A 851 -46.52 1.25 -9.88
N ILE A 852 -45.85 0.33 -9.16
CA ILE A 852 -44.51 -0.16 -9.54
C ILE A 852 -44.57 -0.83 -10.92
N ALA A 853 -45.54 -1.71 -11.15
CA ALA A 853 -45.73 -2.40 -12.44
C ALA A 853 -46.04 -1.41 -13.58
N ARG A 854 -46.88 -0.40 -13.35
CA ARG A 854 -47.19 0.65 -14.35
C ARG A 854 -45.98 1.51 -14.73
N LEU A 855 -45.04 1.73 -13.81
CA LEU A 855 -43.78 2.42 -14.12
C LEU A 855 -42.81 1.52 -14.91
N GLY A 856 -43.00 0.20 -14.90
CA GLY A 856 -42.04 -0.78 -15.42
C GLY A 856 -40.84 -1.00 -14.50
N ALA A 857 -40.95 -0.59 -13.23
CA ALA A 857 -39.88 -0.70 -12.24
C ALA A 857 -39.72 -2.12 -11.68
N GLY A 858 -38.51 -2.43 -11.22
CA GLY A 858 -38.20 -3.68 -10.51
C GLY A 858 -38.41 -3.56 -8.99
N ALA A 859 -38.48 -4.69 -8.30
CA ALA A 859 -38.55 -4.76 -6.84
C ALA A 859 -37.64 -5.88 -6.30
N SER A 860 -36.58 -5.52 -5.57
CA SER A 860 -35.71 -6.47 -4.86
C SER A 860 -35.97 -6.37 -3.36
N THR A 861 -36.66 -7.35 -2.80
CA THR A 861 -37.19 -7.34 -1.42
C THR A 861 -36.51 -8.37 -0.53
N PHE A 862 -36.72 -8.28 0.78
CA PHE A 862 -36.51 -9.41 1.67
C PHE A 862 -37.69 -10.38 1.62
N SER A 863 -37.38 -11.65 1.89
CA SER A 863 -38.34 -12.73 2.12
C SER A 863 -38.99 -12.61 3.50
N ASP A 864 -38.20 -12.40 4.55
CA ASP A 864 -38.72 -12.35 5.94
C ASP A 864 -37.95 -11.50 6.96
N TRP A 865 -37.18 -10.50 6.52
CA TRP A 865 -36.43 -9.61 7.43
C TRP A 865 -37.17 -8.31 7.75
N TRP A 866 -37.68 -8.16 8.99
CA TRP A 866 -38.47 -6.98 9.41
C TRP A 866 -38.55 -6.77 10.95
N ALA A 867 -39.38 -5.81 11.38
CA ALA A 867 -39.70 -5.44 12.79
C ALA A 867 -38.56 -4.87 13.65
N TYR A 868 -37.48 -4.39 13.03
CA TYR A 868 -36.37 -3.71 13.71
C TYR A 868 -36.43 -2.17 13.63
N LYS A 869 -37.28 -1.60 12.76
CA LYS A 869 -37.58 -0.16 12.61
C LYS A 869 -39.08 0.06 12.46
N PHE A 870 -39.53 1.32 12.63
CA PHE A 870 -40.95 1.65 12.46
C PHE A 870 -41.41 1.49 11.01
N GLU A 871 -40.59 1.90 10.03
CA GLU A 871 -40.89 1.79 8.60
C GLU A 871 -40.95 0.35 8.06
N VAL A 872 -40.53 -0.65 8.83
CA VAL A 872 -40.57 -2.07 8.45
C VAL A 872 -41.63 -2.87 9.22
N ARG A 873 -42.54 -2.21 9.94
CA ARG A 873 -43.53 -2.87 10.81
C ARG A 873 -44.60 -3.65 10.05
N ASP A 874 -44.96 -3.19 8.85
CA ASP A 874 -46.04 -3.78 8.02
C ASP A 874 -45.51 -4.74 6.95
N ALA A 875 -44.24 -5.16 7.07
CA ALA A 875 -43.64 -6.15 6.21
C ALA A 875 -44.30 -7.52 6.41
N ILE A 876 -44.47 -8.26 5.31
CA ILE A 876 -45.10 -9.60 5.32
C ILE A 876 -44.31 -10.54 4.39
N PRO A 877 -44.28 -11.86 4.66
CA PRO A 877 -43.53 -12.79 3.82
C PRO A 877 -44.20 -13.01 2.45
N TYR A 878 -45.46 -12.57 2.30
CA TYR A 878 -46.20 -12.60 1.04
C TYR A 878 -45.81 -11.48 0.07
N ASN A 879 -45.00 -10.49 0.50
CA ASN A 879 -44.71 -9.28 -0.28
C ASN A 879 -44.22 -9.62 -1.69
N GLY A 880 -43.17 -10.44 -1.78
CA GLY A 880 -42.60 -10.83 -3.06
C GLY A 880 -43.60 -11.53 -3.98
N ALA A 881 -44.36 -12.50 -3.45
CA ALA A 881 -45.34 -13.25 -4.25
C ALA A 881 -46.52 -12.38 -4.72
N LEU A 882 -47.00 -11.44 -3.90
CA LEU A 882 -48.07 -10.51 -4.28
C LEU A 882 -47.62 -9.56 -5.39
N MET A 883 -46.40 -9.00 -5.27
CA MET A 883 -45.83 -8.15 -6.31
C MET A 883 -45.61 -8.91 -7.63
N THR A 884 -45.09 -10.14 -7.57
CA THR A 884 -44.92 -11.00 -8.76
C THR A 884 -46.24 -11.20 -9.50
N ARG A 885 -47.33 -11.51 -8.77
CA ARG A 885 -48.68 -11.69 -9.36
C ARG A 885 -49.24 -10.42 -10.00
N GLN A 886 -48.85 -9.26 -9.49
CA GLN A 886 -49.25 -7.96 -10.04
C GLN A 886 -48.45 -7.58 -11.30
N GLY A 887 -47.45 -8.38 -11.68
CA GLY A 887 -46.61 -8.17 -12.86
C GLY A 887 -45.31 -7.41 -12.61
N VAL A 888 -44.93 -7.20 -11.34
CA VAL A 888 -43.62 -6.62 -10.99
C VAL A 888 -42.52 -7.67 -11.20
N THR A 889 -41.37 -7.27 -11.75
CA THR A 889 -40.19 -8.15 -11.77
C THR A 889 -39.55 -8.15 -10.38
N VAL A 890 -39.77 -9.23 -9.62
CA VAL A 890 -39.36 -9.34 -8.21
C VAL A 890 -38.11 -10.20 -8.04
N SER A 891 -37.21 -9.80 -7.15
CA SER A 891 -36.09 -10.61 -6.66
C SER A 891 -36.01 -10.60 -5.14
N PHE A 892 -35.26 -11.56 -4.58
CA PHE A 892 -34.81 -11.51 -3.19
C PHE A 892 -33.32 -11.20 -3.12
N ASN A 893 -32.94 -10.34 -2.17
CA ASN A 893 -31.55 -9.94 -1.92
C ASN A 893 -31.13 -10.26 -0.48
N SER A 894 -29.81 -10.22 -0.24
CA SER A 894 -29.28 -10.58 1.08
C SER A 894 -29.19 -9.39 2.03
N ASP A 895 -28.68 -8.24 1.57
CA ASP A 895 -28.25 -7.11 2.42
C ASP A 895 -27.29 -7.51 3.55
N ASP A 896 -26.72 -8.71 3.47
CA ASP A 896 -25.97 -9.38 4.54
C ASP A 896 -25.01 -10.43 3.94
N ASP A 897 -23.82 -10.49 4.51
CA ASP A 897 -22.71 -11.32 4.04
C ASP A 897 -23.05 -12.81 4.17
N GLU A 898 -23.77 -13.15 5.25
CA GLU A 898 -24.16 -14.49 5.62
C GLU A 898 -25.37 -14.96 4.81
N MET A 899 -26.42 -14.14 4.69
CA MET A 899 -27.61 -14.47 3.92
C MET A 899 -27.32 -14.62 2.42
N GLY A 900 -26.28 -13.97 1.91
CA GLY A 900 -25.83 -14.10 0.52
C GLY A 900 -25.49 -15.55 0.10
N ARG A 901 -25.13 -16.42 1.06
CA ARG A 901 -24.91 -17.87 0.80
C ARG A 901 -26.17 -18.74 0.93
N ARG A 902 -27.31 -18.13 1.24
CA ARG A 902 -28.60 -18.78 1.54
C ARG A 902 -29.76 -18.25 0.71
N LEU A 903 -29.51 -17.44 -0.32
CA LEU A 903 -30.54 -16.88 -1.20
C LEU A 903 -31.45 -17.95 -1.84
N ASN A 904 -30.95 -19.17 -2.07
CA ASN A 904 -31.80 -20.29 -2.52
C ASN A 904 -32.89 -20.66 -1.49
N THR A 905 -32.57 -20.56 -0.20
CA THR A 905 -33.49 -20.81 0.91
C THR A 905 -34.45 -19.64 1.07
N GLU A 906 -33.96 -18.41 0.88
CA GLU A 906 -34.79 -17.21 0.83
C GLU A 906 -35.85 -17.30 -0.28
N ALA A 907 -35.44 -17.69 -1.50
CA ALA A 907 -36.35 -17.98 -2.61
C ALA A 907 -37.40 -19.04 -2.24
N ALA A 908 -36.98 -20.13 -1.58
CA ALA A 908 -37.87 -21.23 -1.18
C ALA A 908 -38.99 -20.77 -0.22
N LYS A 909 -38.76 -19.73 0.58
CA LYS A 909 -39.79 -19.15 1.46
C LYS A 909 -40.99 -18.64 0.67
N SER A 910 -40.84 -18.20 -0.59
CA SER A 910 -41.96 -17.75 -1.44
C SER A 910 -42.88 -18.88 -1.93
N VAL A 911 -42.38 -20.12 -1.95
CA VAL A 911 -43.21 -21.31 -2.19
C VAL A 911 -44.14 -21.53 -0.98
N LYS A 912 -43.57 -21.48 0.23
CA LYS A 912 -44.34 -21.60 1.48
C LYS A 912 -45.29 -20.42 1.68
N TYR A 913 -44.77 -19.21 1.51
CA TYR A 913 -45.47 -17.95 1.73
C TYR A 913 -45.80 -17.34 0.38
N GLY A 914 -47.05 -17.55 -0.02
CA GLY A 914 -47.56 -17.00 -1.27
C GLY A 914 -47.64 -18.00 -2.41
N GLY A 915 -47.19 -19.26 -2.27
CA GLY A 915 -47.54 -20.34 -3.21
C GLY A 915 -47.05 -20.12 -4.64
N LEU A 916 -45.86 -19.52 -4.81
CA LEU A 916 -45.17 -19.52 -6.10
C LEU A 916 -44.74 -20.94 -6.45
N SER A 917 -44.68 -21.26 -7.74
CA SER A 917 -44.08 -22.52 -8.21
C SER A 917 -42.57 -22.53 -7.99
N ASP A 918 -41.94 -23.70 -7.94
CA ASP A 918 -40.49 -23.82 -7.73
C ASP A 918 -39.66 -23.05 -8.78
N THR A 919 -40.15 -22.98 -10.03
CA THR A 919 -39.49 -22.20 -11.08
C THR A 919 -39.65 -20.71 -10.89
N GLU A 920 -40.84 -20.24 -10.45
CA GLU A 920 -41.07 -18.83 -10.10
C GLU A 920 -40.24 -18.41 -8.88
N ALA A 921 -40.14 -19.27 -7.87
CA ALA A 921 -39.33 -19.03 -6.68
C ALA A 921 -37.83 -18.96 -7.01
N LEU A 922 -37.30 -19.93 -7.76
CA LEU A 922 -35.88 -19.90 -8.16
C LEU A 922 -35.56 -18.70 -9.06
N ALA A 923 -36.52 -18.22 -9.85
CA ALA A 923 -36.36 -17.02 -10.67
C ALA A 923 -36.07 -15.76 -9.82
N LEU A 924 -36.57 -15.69 -8.58
CA LEU A 924 -36.35 -14.56 -7.66
C LEU A 924 -34.87 -14.32 -7.32
N VAL A 925 -34.01 -15.32 -7.51
CA VAL A 925 -32.56 -15.24 -7.19
C VAL A 925 -31.69 -15.59 -8.40
N THR A 926 -32.27 -15.67 -9.60
CA THR A 926 -31.56 -15.99 -10.85
C THR A 926 -31.96 -15.03 -11.98
N ILE A 927 -32.97 -15.35 -12.79
CA ILE A 927 -33.30 -14.57 -13.99
C ILE A 927 -33.95 -13.21 -13.67
N ASN A 928 -34.69 -13.07 -12.57
CA ASN A 928 -35.32 -11.80 -12.21
C ASN A 928 -34.31 -10.72 -11.78
N PRO A 929 -33.37 -10.99 -10.84
CA PRO A 929 -32.32 -10.01 -10.55
C PRO A 929 -31.44 -9.73 -11.79
N ALA A 930 -31.22 -10.71 -12.68
CA ALA A 930 -30.54 -10.45 -13.95
C ALA A 930 -31.28 -9.43 -14.83
N ARG A 931 -32.62 -9.51 -14.89
CA ARG A 931 -33.47 -8.56 -15.64
C ARG A 931 -33.44 -7.17 -15.00
N GLN A 932 -33.55 -7.08 -13.68
CA GLN A 932 -33.48 -5.80 -12.95
C GLN A 932 -32.14 -5.08 -13.13
N LEU A 933 -31.05 -5.84 -13.22
CA LEU A 933 -29.70 -5.34 -13.47
C LEU A 933 -29.36 -5.21 -14.96
N HIS A 934 -30.28 -5.56 -15.87
CA HIS A 934 -30.12 -5.51 -17.32
C HIS A 934 -28.91 -6.35 -17.83
N ILE A 935 -28.65 -7.47 -17.16
CA ILE A 935 -27.60 -8.46 -17.48
C ILE A 935 -28.17 -9.83 -17.87
N ASP A 936 -29.49 -9.96 -18.00
CA ASP A 936 -30.21 -11.18 -18.36
C ASP A 936 -29.81 -11.76 -19.72
N LYS A 937 -29.33 -10.93 -20.65
CA LYS A 937 -28.72 -11.40 -21.90
C LYS A 937 -27.40 -12.18 -21.71
N TYR A 938 -26.79 -12.13 -20.53
CA TYR A 938 -25.50 -12.76 -20.25
C TYR A 938 -25.59 -13.86 -19.19
N VAL A 939 -26.45 -13.72 -18.19
CA VAL A 939 -26.52 -14.61 -17.01
C VAL A 939 -27.97 -14.80 -16.54
N GLY A 940 -28.18 -15.60 -15.49
CA GLY A 940 -29.48 -15.79 -14.83
C GLY A 940 -30.33 -16.95 -15.39
N SER A 941 -29.93 -17.55 -16.52
CA SER A 941 -30.53 -18.76 -17.07
C SER A 941 -29.48 -19.60 -17.83
N LEU A 942 -29.76 -20.89 -18.01
CA LEU A 942 -28.93 -21.82 -18.79
C LEU A 942 -29.46 -21.89 -20.23
N GLU A 943 -29.10 -20.89 -21.02
CA GLU A 943 -29.50 -20.76 -22.43
C GLU A 943 -28.26 -20.61 -23.32
N PRO A 944 -28.27 -21.15 -24.56
CA PRO A 944 -27.15 -21.02 -25.49
C PRO A 944 -26.66 -19.57 -25.66
N GLY A 945 -25.34 -19.38 -25.61
CA GLY A 945 -24.66 -18.09 -25.76
C GLY A 945 -24.45 -17.30 -24.46
N LYS A 946 -25.21 -17.61 -23.40
CA LYS A 946 -25.01 -17.03 -22.07
C LYS A 946 -23.71 -17.53 -21.43
N ASP A 947 -23.18 -16.76 -20.49
CA ASP A 947 -21.99 -17.14 -19.74
C ASP A 947 -22.30 -18.38 -18.91
N ALA A 948 -21.34 -19.30 -18.81
CA ALA A 948 -21.50 -20.56 -18.09
C ALA A 948 -21.33 -20.35 -16.58
N ASP A 949 -22.29 -19.65 -15.98
CA ASP A 949 -22.41 -19.42 -14.55
C ASP A 949 -23.48 -20.36 -13.99
N PHE A 950 -23.07 -21.44 -13.32
CA PHE A 950 -23.98 -22.50 -12.88
C PHE A 950 -23.52 -23.20 -11.60
N VAL A 951 -24.46 -23.87 -10.93
CA VAL A 951 -24.23 -24.58 -9.68
C VAL A 951 -24.70 -26.03 -9.82
N ILE A 952 -23.89 -26.98 -9.34
CA ILE A 952 -24.25 -28.38 -9.20
C ILE A 952 -24.61 -28.64 -7.74
N TRP A 953 -25.82 -29.14 -7.49
CA TRP A 953 -26.38 -29.41 -6.16
C TRP A 953 -26.56 -30.90 -5.91
N ASN A 954 -26.48 -31.32 -4.64
CA ASN A 954 -26.79 -32.69 -4.23
C ASN A 954 -28.30 -32.99 -4.15
N ALA A 955 -29.16 -31.98 -4.18
CA ALA A 955 -30.62 -32.05 -4.02
C ALA A 955 -31.27 -30.87 -4.78
N PRO A 956 -32.62 -30.81 -4.93
CA PRO A 956 -33.28 -29.68 -5.57
C PRO A 956 -32.87 -28.34 -4.94
N PRO A 957 -32.56 -27.29 -5.72
CA PRO A 957 -31.92 -26.07 -5.22
C PRO A 957 -32.72 -25.32 -4.14
N LEU A 958 -34.06 -25.45 -4.12
CA LEU A 958 -34.92 -24.83 -3.11
C LEU A 958 -35.12 -25.69 -1.84
N SER A 959 -34.52 -26.87 -1.77
CA SER A 959 -34.57 -27.71 -0.57
C SER A 959 -33.65 -27.16 0.52
N THR A 960 -34.09 -27.24 1.79
CA THR A 960 -33.22 -26.94 2.94
C THR A 960 -32.07 -27.93 3.11
N LEU A 961 -32.13 -29.09 2.43
CA LEU A 961 -31.05 -30.09 2.38
C LEU A 961 -30.10 -29.88 1.18
N ALA A 962 -30.41 -28.92 0.30
CA ALA A 962 -29.59 -28.61 -0.85
C ALA A 962 -28.28 -27.99 -0.42
N VAL A 963 -27.19 -28.52 -0.97
CA VAL A 963 -25.87 -27.96 -0.76
C VAL A 963 -25.06 -27.99 -2.06
N PRO A 964 -24.48 -26.84 -2.46
CA PRO A 964 -23.60 -26.77 -3.62
C PRO A 964 -22.45 -27.77 -3.51
N GLN A 965 -22.28 -28.56 -4.55
CA GLN A 965 -21.14 -29.44 -4.76
C GLN A 965 -20.06 -28.71 -5.56
N GLN A 966 -20.46 -27.97 -6.59
CA GLN A 966 -19.59 -27.16 -7.42
C GLN A 966 -20.27 -25.87 -7.84
N THR A 967 -19.51 -24.77 -7.91
CA THR A 967 -19.97 -23.48 -8.42
C THR A 967 -19.02 -23.01 -9.52
N TRP A 968 -19.59 -22.74 -10.68
CA TRP A 968 -18.88 -22.39 -11.89
C TRP A 968 -19.20 -20.95 -12.28
N VAL A 969 -18.18 -20.18 -12.65
CA VAL A 969 -18.29 -18.80 -13.15
C VAL A 969 -17.45 -18.68 -14.41
N ASP A 970 -18.03 -18.15 -15.48
CA ASP A 970 -17.43 -18.08 -16.83
C ASP A 970 -16.90 -19.45 -17.30
N GLY A 971 -17.55 -20.55 -16.89
CA GLY A 971 -17.15 -21.92 -17.16
C GLY A 971 -15.85 -22.37 -16.47
N ARG A 972 -15.44 -21.71 -15.38
CA ARG A 972 -14.34 -22.14 -14.50
C ARG A 972 -14.88 -22.60 -13.15
N LYS A 973 -14.33 -23.69 -12.60
CA LYS A 973 -14.72 -24.24 -11.29
C LYS A 973 -14.12 -23.41 -10.15
N TYR A 974 -14.84 -22.39 -9.69
CA TYR A 974 -14.36 -21.50 -8.63
C TYR A 974 -14.56 -22.09 -7.23
N PHE A 975 -15.55 -22.96 -7.06
CA PHE A 975 -15.76 -23.73 -5.84
C PHE A 975 -16.02 -25.20 -6.15
N ASP A 976 -15.46 -26.08 -5.33
CA ASP A 976 -15.72 -27.50 -5.29
C ASP A 976 -15.61 -27.96 -3.84
N ARG A 977 -16.59 -28.73 -3.38
CA ARG A 977 -16.64 -29.15 -1.98
C ARG A 977 -15.52 -30.12 -1.59
N ALA A 978 -15.08 -30.99 -2.48
CA ALA A 978 -13.98 -31.90 -2.19
C ALA A 978 -12.67 -31.12 -2.10
N ASP A 979 -12.46 -30.16 -3.01
CA ASP A 979 -11.30 -29.27 -3.00
C ASP A 979 -11.27 -28.42 -1.70
N ASP A 980 -12.43 -27.91 -1.25
CA ASP A 980 -12.57 -27.16 0.00
C ASP A 980 -12.17 -27.98 1.24
N LEU A 981 -12.64 -29.23 1.34
CA LEU A 981 -12.31 -30.12 2.45
C LEU A 981 -10.81 -30.45 2.48
N ALA A 982 -10.20 -30.67 1.32
CA ALA A 982 -8.76 -30.88 1.21
C ALA A 982 -7.97 -29.63 1.62
N GLU A 983 -8.46 -28.45 1.25
CA GLU A 983 -7.81 -27.18 1.57
C GLU A 983 -7.84 -26.84 3.06
N ARG A 984 -8.92 -27.17 3.78
CA ARG A 984 -8.97 -27.04 5.25
C ARG A 984 -7.81 -27.78 5.93
N ALA A 985 -7.56 -29.02 5.49
CA ALA A 985 -6.44 -29.81 6.00
C ALA A 985 -5.07 -29.23 5.59
N ASN A 986 -4.96 -28.54 4.45
CA ASN A 986 -3.74 -27.85 4.05
C ASN A 986 -3.49 -26.62 4.95
N VAL A 987 -4.52 -25.81 5.17
CA VAL A 987 -4.50 -24.62 6.03
C VAL A 987 -4.05 -24.98 7.44
N GLU A 988 -4.60 -26.05 8.04
CA GLU A 988 -4.19 -26.53 9.36
C GLU A 988 -2.70 -26.92 9.42
N ARG A 989 -2.21 -27.65 8.41
CA ARG A 989 -0.79 -28.06 8.35
C ARG A 989 0.14 -26.87 8.21
N GLU A 990 -0.20 -25.93 7.33
CA GLU A 990 0.62 -24.74 7.07
C GLU A 990 0.66 -23.82 8.30
N ARG A 991 -0.50 -23.58 8.92
CA ARG A 991 -0.61 -22.84 10.17
C ARG A 991 0.27 -23.46 11.25
N ALA A 992 0.19 -24.78 11.46
CA ALA A 992 1.02 -25.48 12.44
C ALA A 992 2.52 -25.30 12.17
N ALA A 993 2.94 -25.36 10.90
CA ALA A 993 4.34 -25.16 10.52
C ALA A 993 4.83 -23.72 10.80
N LEU A 994 4.01 -22.71 10.49
CA LEU A 994 4.33 -21.31 10.75
C LEU A 994 4.35 -20.97 12.24
N ILE A 995 3.40 -21.49 13.02
CA ILE A 995 3.39 -21.37 14.48
C ILE A 995 4.67 -21.98 15.06
N ALA A 996 5.03 -23.20 14.64
CA ALA A 996 6.26 -23.86 15.09
C ALA A 996 7.52 -23.05 14.75
N ALA A 997 7.53 -22.33 13.62
CA ALA A 997 8.62 -21.45 13.24
C ALA A 997 8.66 -20.14 14.04
N ALA A 998 7.51 -19.58 14.42
CA ALA A 998 7.42 -18.33 15.18
C ALA A 998 7.70 -18.50 16.68
N LEU A 999 7.37 -19.66 17.26
CA LEU A 999 7.50 -19.93 18.70
C LEU A 999 8.89 -19.62 19.29
N PRO A 1000 10.03 -20.04 18.69
CA PRO A 1000 11.35 -19.75 19.27
C PRO A 1000 11.66 -18.26 19.35
N GLU A 1001 11.27 -17.50 18.33
CA GLU A 1001 11.47 -16.05 18.30
C GLU A 1001 10.56 -15.36 19.33
N ARG A 1002 9.31 -15.81 19.42
CA ARG A 1002 8.33 -15.30 20.37
C ARG A 1002 8.73 -15.54 21.83
N VAL A 1003 9.17 -16.75 22.17
CA VAL A 1003 9.66 -17.10 23.52
C VAL A 1003 10.87 -16.25 23.89
N LYS A 1004 11.80 -16.02 22.95
CA LYS A 1004 12.96 -15.15 23.17
C LYS A 1004 12.53 -13.70 23.44
N ALA A 1005 11.58 -13.17 22.68
CA ALA A 1005 11.06 -11.82 22.87
C ALA A 1005 10.40 -11.66 24.26
N LEU A 1006 9.58 -12.63 24.67
CA LEU A 1006 8.93 -12.64 25.99
C LEU A 1006 9.95 -12.69 27.14
N ALA A 1007 11.02 -13.48 27.00
CA ALA A 1007 12.09 -13.54 28.00
C ALA A 1007 12.80 -12.18 28.17
N GLN A 1008 13.02 -11.45 27.07
CA GLN A 1008 13.63 -10.12 27.09
C GLN A 1008 12.73 -9.04 27.69
N ASP A 1009 11.41 -9.18 27.55
CA ASP A 1009 10.43 -8.28 28.16
C ASP A 1009 10.14 -8.61 29.63
N GLY A 1010 10.26 -9.87 30.04
CA GLY A 1010 10.21 -10.30 31.44
C GLY A 1010 11.25 -9.59 32.31
N ASP A 1011 12.48 -9.47 31.82
CA ASP A 1011 13.57 -8.74 32.48
C ASP A 1011 13.31 -7.22 32.62
N LYS A 1012 12.41 -6.65 31.81
CA LYS A 1012 11.98 -5.24 31.93
C LYS A 1012 10.84 -5.04 32.93
N LYS A 1013 9.96 -6.02 33.12
CA LYS A 1013 8.84 -5.94 34.08
C LYS A 1013 9.29 -6.02 35.54
N ASP A 1014 10.43 -6.63 35.84
CA ASP A 1014 11.00 -6.66 37.19
C ASP A 1014 11.51 -5.27 37.68
N LYS A 1015 11.45 -4.23 36.84
CA LYS A 1015 11.72 -2.83 37.23
C LYS A 1015 10.48 -1.92 37.28
N ALA A 1016 9.27 -2.44 37.02
CA ALA A 1016 8.04 -1.66 37.09
C ALA A 1016 6.99 -2.40 37.94
N GLY A 1017 7.07 -2.24 39.26
CA GLY A 1017 6.04 -2.72 40.18
C GLY A 1017 4.76 -1.91 40.03
N ALA A 1018 3.75 -2.49 39.37
CA ALA A 1018 2.33 -2.20 39.60
C ALA A 1018 1.49 -3.31 38.96
N ALA A 1019 0.74 -4.05 39.78
CA ALA A 1019 -0.25 -5.01 39.31
C ALA A 1019 -1.36 -4.26 38.53
N ALA A 1020 -1.64 -4.70 37.31
CA ALA A 1020 -2.79 -4.21 36.55
C ALA A 1020 -4.10 -4.61 37.27
N PRO A 1021 -5.09 -3.71 37.34
CA PRO A 1021 -6.37 -4.03 37.97
C PRO A 1021 -7.12 -5.11 37.19
N GLN A 1022 -7.81 -5.99 37.91
CA GLN A 1022 -8.66 -7.01 37.29
C GLN A 1022 -9.79 -6.37 36.46
N PRO A 1023 -10.14 -6.96 35.30
CA PRO A 1023 -11.22 -6.46 34.45
C PRO A 1023 -12.56 -6.51 35.18
N ARG A 1024 -13.39 -5.49 34.94
CA ARG A 1024 -14.75 -5.39 35.51
C ARG A 1024 -15.66 -6.45 34.88
N GLU A 1025 -16.72 -6.83 35.58
CA GLU A 1025 -17.70 -7.84 35.12
C GLU A 1025 -18.30 -7.50 33.73
N GLU A 1026 -18.40 -6.22 33.39
CA GLU A 1026 -18.79 -5.75 32.04
C GLU A 1026 -17.77 -6.09 30.94
N ASP A 1027 -16.46 -6.10 31.25
CA ASP A 1027 -15.41 -6.54 30.32
C ASP A 1027 -15.45 -8.06 30.12
N LEU A 1028 -15.83 -8.80 31.17
CA LEU A 1028 -16.04 -10.24 31.08
C LEU A 1028 -17.29 -10.58 30.25
N LEU A 1029 -18.38 -9.83 30.39
CA LEU A 1029 -19.60 -10.00 29.58
C LEU A 1029 -19.37 -9.66 28.10
N ARG A 1030 -18.56 -8.64 27.78
CA ARG A 1030 -18.13 -8.37 26.39
C ARG A 1030 -17.27 -9.50 25.82
N ARG A 1031 -16.35 -10.04 26.62
CA ARG A 1031 -15.53 -11.21 26.23
C ARG A 1031 -16.36 -12.49 26.10
N TYR A 1032 -17.45 -12.64 26.85
CA TYR A 1032 -18.37 -13.77 26.72
C TYR A 1032 -19.29 -13.64 25.49
N ALA A 1033 -19.67 -12.44 25.09
CA ALA A 1033 -20.37 -12.21 23.81
C ALA A 1033 -19.48 -12.58 22.60
N ALA A 1034 -18.17 -12.40 22.71
CA ALA A 1034 -17.16 -12.82 21.72
C ALA A 1034 -16.81 -14.33 21.77
N ARG A 1035 -17.40 -15.11 22.68
CA ARG A 1035 -17.10 -16.56 22.87
C ARG A 1035 -18.31 -17.45 22.57
N ARG A 1036 -18.99 -17.26 21.43
CA ARG A 1036 -19.85 -18.31 20.89
C ARG A 1036 -18.99 -19.36 20.18
N PRO A 1037 -19.17 -20.67 20.44
CA PRO A 1037 -18.20 -21.68 20.04
C PRO A 1037 -18.39 -22.12 18.58
N ILE A 1038 -17.26 -22.39 17.92
CA ILE A 1038 -17.11 -23.10 16.63
C ILE A 1038 -17.93 -22.50 15.46
N TYR A 1039 -17.71 -21.23 15.15
CA TYR A 1039 -17.58 -20.73 13.77
C TYR A 1039 -16.67 -19.50 13.85
N HIS A 1040 -15.59 -19.51 13.06
CA HIS A 1040 -14.57 -18.46 13.06
C HIS A 1040 -15.14 -17.14 12.53
N ASP A 1041 -15.39 -16.22 13.46
CA ASP A 1041 -15.55 -14.80 13.17
C ASP A 1041 -14.17 -14.15 13.30
N ASP A 1042 -13.40 -14.21 12.20
CA ASP A 1042 -12.37 -13.19 11.96
C ASP A 1042 -13.11 -11.85 11.95
N GLU A 1043 -12.64 -10.85 12.70
CA GLU A 1043 -13.15 -9.49 12.53
C GLU A 1043 -13.14 -9.17 11.02
N PRO A 1044 -14.30 -8.89 10.42
CA PRO A 1044 -14.32 -8.57 9.02
C PRO A 1044 -13.61 -7.22 8.89
N VAL A 1045 -12.42 -7.21 8.26
CA VAL A 1045 -11.73 -5.97 7.86
C VAL A 1045 -12.63 -5.10 6.94
N ASN A 1046 -13.76 -5.67 6.47
CA ASN A 1046 -14.74 -5.06 5.60
C ASN A 1046 -16.20 -5.15 6.09
N GLY A 1047 -16.43 -5.53 7.35
CA GLY A 1047 -17.79 -5.65 7.86
C GLY A 1047 -18.36 -4.25 8.11
N CYS A 1048 -19.34 -3.88 7.30
CA CYS A 1048 -20.23 -2.79 7.62
C CYS A 1048 -20.82 -3.09 9.00
N THR A 1049 -20.47 -2.32 10.04
CA THR A 1049 -21.19 -2.44 11.31
C THR A 1049 -22.68 -2.14 11.06
N ASP A 1050 -23.61 -2.64 11.90
CA ASP A 1050 -25.04 -2.23 11.82
C ASP A 1050 -25.21 -0.70 11.78
N ALA A 1051 -24.23 0.04 12.28
CA ALA A 1051 -24.17 1.49 12.25
C ALA A 1051 -23.72 2.07 10.89
N GLU A 1052 -22.95 1.35 10.09
CA GLU A 1052 -22.47 1.78 8.77
C GLU A 1052 -23.41 1.36 7.63
N SER A 1053 -24.15 0.25 7.79
CA SER A 1053 -25.11 -0.24 6.78
C SER A 1053 -26.39 0.58 6.73
N HIS A 1054 -26.86 1.04 7.89
CA HIS A 1054 -28.13 1.75 8.07
C HIS A 1054 -28.08 3.24 7.81
#